data_AF-A0A285QSE0-F1
#
_entry.id   AF-A0A285QSE0-F1
#
_cell.length_a   1.000
_cell.length_b   1.000
_cell.length_c   1.000
_cell.angle_alpha   90.00
_cell.angle_beta   90.00
_cell.angle_gamma   90.00
#
_symmetry.space_group_name_H-M   'P 1'
#
loop_
_entity.id
_entity.type
_entity.pdbx_description
1 polymer ?
#
loop_
_entity_poly.entity_id
_entity_poly.type
_entity_poly.pdbx_seq_one_letter_code
_entity_poly.pdbx_strand_id
1 'polypeptide(L)'
;MATDLSLRESEEIQGDILAGFKKDNVSILFLKFEDAARARDWLRKLTPQISTTREVATFNEAFSEAKAASGGDDPKSLTATWLGISFTYEGLLMLSGSDPLPTLPQGDTGLKAFKEGAARRAGGLGDTGDNSPENWLFGNGRTQSVHAVLKISADTEKDLQAAVEAQRIAAAECRVVIVYQQNAKTLLGSRRGKEHFGFKDGISEPGVKGFDRPSPSDPEQVDGHPGTRIIPAGEFICGLENDQFSFPKDQYPAWTHNGSFQVVRRLAQDVPGWWSQVAVKLGELRTAKAVPDHATTEWLAARMVGRWRSGAPVCHFPDRDVPNNPTAAKDNAFDFADDPEGLVTPLWSHLRKTEPRAGLQESPDKPPFPAKDLNGRRIIRRGTPYGEPFDPASEGPGGPDDPRGLLFVCYQADLKRQFEFIQASWMDRANFPPNRNSQDTTPPGHANPRPVPGRDPVTQNCTDPDTGEVTPVDYESRDTGGLIRHTPLNFAQFVQTTGSVYAFMPSLSILRGLCEGRLAPVGGQTGQSGTQTGGQTGQIGGQPRPQPVKAYPCDEFVSVPDQYRRAGQSQYWAFHGDRCRLISIADGTAHTDRRVEDDTWLTSWTCLRDVGRVDCVLPVPDQQDPAGKSVYWVFHSTAGRQQYRLVSITCGGGRYTTALERSDRDLTYWGSLSGVGQVDCWLPVPDQQRVGGKSWYWCFHTTGGRQQYRLISIADGTAHTDVRERTDRELSQWGSLNGLNRVDCFLPVPDCQRVGGSSEYWVFSGQNYRRISIADGSGHPDRLVSGDRSCDAWASLS
;
A
#
# COMPACT_ATOMS: atom_id res chain seq x y z
N MET A 1 -14.94 -41.20 5.74
CA MET A 1 -15.89 -40.10 5.45
C MET A 1 -15.21 -39.18 4.45
N ALA A 2 -15.93 -38.62 3.48
CA ALA A 2 -15.34 -37.61 2.60
C ALA A 2 -14.92 -36.40 3.44
N THR A 3 -13.72 -35.87 3.21
CA THR A 3 -13.25 -34.64 3.86
C THR A 3 -14.13 -33.48 3.44
N ASP A 4 -14.77 -32.80 4.40
CA ASP A 4 -15.53 -31.58 4.13
C ASP A 4 -14.56 -30.43 3.81
N LEU A 5 -14.62 -29.95 2.57
CA LEU A 5 -13.86 -28.81 2.06
C LEU A 5 -14.81 -27.73 1.48
N SER A 6 -16.05 -27.68 1.95
CA SER A 6 -17.10 -26.82 1.40
C SER A 6 -16.74 -25.32 1.40
N LEU A 7 -15.92 -24.84 2.34
CA LEU A 7 -15.50 -23.44 2.36
C LEU A 7 -14.53 -23.09 1.23
N ARG A 8 -13.81 -24.06 0.66
CA ARG A 8 -12.98 -23.82 -0.53
C ARG A 8 -13.83 -23.41 -1.74
N GLU A 9 -15.05 -23.91 -1.83
CA GLU A 9 -15.97 -23.62 -2.93
C GLU A 9 -16.88 -22.41 -2.64
N SER A 10 -16.60 -21.64 -1.58
CA SER A 10 -17.45 -20.52 -1.20
C SER A 10 -17.36 -19.35 -2.19
N GLU A 11 -18.51 -19.00 -2.75
CA GLU A 11 -18.74 -17.78 -3.53
C GLU A 11 -19.23 -16.61 -2.67
N GLU A 12 -19.48 -16.85 -1.37
CA GLU A 12 -19.97 -15.84 -0.44
C GLU A 12 -18.83 -15.17 0.36
N ILE A 13 -17.73 -15.87 0.61
CA ILE A 13 -16.60 -15.36 1.40
C ILE A 13 -15.57 -14.74 0.46
N GLN A 14 -15.17 -13.48 0.70
CA GLN A 14 -14.11 -12.83 -0.09
C GLN A 14 -12.76 -13.54 0.08
N GLY A 15 -12.02 -13.71 -1.01
CA GLY A 15 -10.93 -14.67 -1.10
C GLY A 15 -9.67 -14.36 -0.29
N ASP A 16 -9.43 -13.11 0.10
CA ASP A 16 -8.24 -12.76 0.89
C ASP A 16 -8.31 -13.30 2.33
N ILE A 17 -9.52 -13.59 2.83
CA ILE A 17 -9.75 -14.09 4.19
C ILE A 17 -9.17 -15.50 4.34
N LEU A 18 -9.71 -16.49 3.62
CA LEU A 18 -9.32 -17.89 3.76
C LEU A 18 -8.17 -18.26 2.81
N ALA A 19 -8.34 -18.07 1.50
CA ALA A 19 -7.36 -18.50 0.51
C ALA A 19 -6.10 -17.61 0.46
N GLY A 20 -6.29 -16.30 0.66
CA GLY A 20 -5.25 -15.28 0.56
C GLY A 20 -4.87 -14.98 -0.89
N PHE A 21 -4.78 -13.70 -1.25
CA PHE A 21 -4.45 -13.32 -2.62
C PHE A 21 -3.05 -13.77 -3.07
N LYS A 22 -2.07 -13.81 -2.16
CA LYS A 22 -0.70 -14.35 -2.36
C LYS A 22 -0.01 -13.79 -3.63
N LYS A 23 -0.08 -12.48 -3.82
CA LYS A 23 0.53 -11.76 -4.95
C LYS A 23 1.72 -10.92 -4.53
N ASP A 24 2.61 -10.68 -5.49
CA ASP A 24 3.86 -9.96 -5.24
C ASP A 24 3.69 -8.44 -5.16
N ASN A 25 2.64 -7.88 -5.76
CA ASN A 25 2.39 -6.43 -5.76
C ASN A 25 1.00 -6.17 -5.17
N VAL A 26 0.92 -5.23 -4.23
CA VAL A 26 -0.30 -4.91 -3.48
C VAL A 26 -0.47 -3.40 -3.42
N SER A 27 -1.71 -2.94 -3.58
CA SER A 27 -2.11 -1.56 -3.28
C SER A 27 -3.35 -1.58 -2.42
N ILE A 28 -3.34 -0.80 -1.33
CA ILE A 28 -4.51 -0.58 -0.49
C ILE A 28 -4.95 0.87 -0.64
N LEU A 29 -6.19 1.06 -1.11
CA LEU A 29 -6.86 2.35 -1.20
C LEU A 29 -7.75 2.54 0.02
N PHE A 30 -7.47 3.58 0.80
CA PHE A 30 -8.30 4.01 1.91
C PHE A 30 -9.25 5.08 1.40
N LEU A 31 -10.55 4.80 1.50
CA LEU A 31 -11.60 5.52 0.81
C LEU A 31 -12.51 6.23 1.82
N LYS A 32 -12.93 7.44 1.48
CA LYS A 32 -13.95 8.22 2.18
C LYS A 32 -15.12 8.48 1.25
N PHE A 33 -16.31 8.31 1.79
CA PHE A 33 -17.56 8.60 1.11
C PHE A 33 -18.06 9.99 1.52
N GLU A 34 -18.43 10.81 0.54
CA GLU A 34 -19.06 12.12 0.78
C GLU A 34 -20.58 12.05 0.67
N ASP A 35 -21.09 11.14 -0.17
CA ASP A 35 -22.52 10.94 -0.42
C ASP A 35 -22.84 9.44 -0.47
N ALA A 36 -23.86 9.03 0.28
CA ALA A 36 -24.22 7.63 0.40
C ALA A 36 -24.76 7.04 -0.91
N ALA A 37 -25.52 7.79 -1.70
CA ALA A 37 -26.09 7.27 -2.95
C ALA A 37 -24.99 7.01 -3.99
N ARG A 38 -24.06 7.96 -4.16
CA ARG A 38 -22.94 7.80 -5.07
C ARG A 38 -21.96 6.73 -4.60
N ALA A 39 -21.73 6.60 -3.29
CA ALA A 39 -20.92 5.52 -2.75
C ALA A 39 -21.53 4.14 -3.03
N ARG A 40 -22.87 4.01 -2.97
CA ARG A 40 -23.57 2.79 -3.39
C ARG A 40 -23.47 2.53 -4.89
N ASP A 41 -23.49 3.57 -5.72
CA ASP A 41 -23.29 3.42 -7.17
C ASP A 41 -21.88 2.94 -7.49
N TRP A 42 -20.85 3.47 -6.81
CA TRP A 42 -19.49 2.97 -6.89
C TRP A 42 -19.40 1.51 -6.45
N LEU A 43 -20.00 1.18 -5.31
CA LEU A 43 -20.00 -0.19 -4.79
C LEU A 43 -20.68 -1.18 -5.76
N ARG A 44 -21.74 -0.75 -6.46
CA ARG A 44 -22.42 -1.55 -7.47
C ARG A 44 -21.52 -1.87 -8.67
N LYS A 45 -20.65 -0.93 -9.08
CA LYS A 45 -19.63 -1.15 -10.11
C LYS A 45 -18.49 -2.06 -9.63
N LEU A 46 -18.12 -1.96 -8.34
CA LEU A 46 -17.03 -2.74 -7.74
C LEU A 46 -17.43 -4.19 -7.43
N THR A 47 -18.64 -4.42 -6.92
CA THR A 47 -19.08 -5.73 -6.39
C THR A 47 -18.86 -6.91 -7.35
N PRO A 48 -19.14 -6.81 -8.67
CA PRO A 48 -18.87 -7.91 -9.60
C PRO A 48 -17.38 -8.25 -9.81
N GLN A 49 -16.46 -7.39 -9.34
CA GLN A 49 -15.02 -7.57 -9.47
C GLN A 49 -14.38 -8.16 -8.20
N ILE A 50 -15.15 -8.27 -7.11
CA ILE A 50 -14.65 -8.77 -5.83
C ILE A 50 -14.39 -10.27 -5.92
N SER A 51 -13.16 -10.65 -5.58
CA SER A 51 -12.67 -12.01 -5.71
C SER A 51 -13.15 -12.88 -4.54
N THR A 52 -13.72 -14.03 -4.85
CA THR A 52 -14.27 -15.00 -3.90
C THR A 52 -13.22 -16.00 -3.44
N THR A 53 -13.50 -16.71 -2.34
CA THR A 53 -12.64 -17.80 -1.85
C THR A 53 -12.48 -18.90 -2.89
N ARG A 54 -13.56 -19.25 -3.59
CA ARG A 54 -13.52 -20.24 -4.68
C ARG A 54 -12.54 -19.89 -5.78
N GLU A 55 -12.62 -18.68 -6.32
CA GLU A 55 -11.74 -18.23 -7.41
C GLU A 55 -10.27 -18.24 -6.99
N VAL A 56 -9.99 -17.67 -5.82
CA VAL A 56 -8.62 -17.54 -5.30
C VAL A 56 -8.05 -18.90 -4.92
N ALA A 57 -8.83 -19.78 -4.28
CA ALA A 57 -8.40 -21.13 -3.92
C ALA A 57 -8.09 -21.99 -5.15
N THR A 58 -8.96 -21.94 -6.17
CA THR A 58 -8.78 -22.65 -7.43
C THR A 58 -7.50 -22.20 -8.14
N PHE A 59 -7.29 -20.88 -8.24
CA PHE A 59 -6.06 -20.33 -8.82
C PHE A 59 -4.82 -20.75 -8.03
N ASN A 60 -4.86 -20.66 -6.70
CA ASN A 60 -3.73 -21.00 -5.83
C ASN A 60 -3.33 -22.48 -5.94
N GLU A 61 -4.30 -23.39 -6.09
CA GLU A 61 -4.05 -24.81 -6.32
C GLU A 61 -3.36 -25.03 -7.67
N ALA A 62 -3.92 -24.48 -8.76
CA ALA A 62 -3.32 -24.57 -10.09
C ALA A 62 -1.91 -23.97 -10.16
N PHE A 63 -1.68 -22.83 -9.50
CA PHE A 63 -0.37 -22.19 -9.42
C PHE A 63 0.63 -23.08 -8.66
N SER A 64 0.21 -23.68 -7.55
CA SER A 64 1.06 -24.56 -6.73
C SER A 64 1.43 -25.84 -7.48
N GLU A 65 0.49 -26.44 -8.20
CA GLU A 65 0.74 -27.61 -9.05
C GLU A 65 1.71 -27.29 -10.20
N ALA A 66 1.50 -26.17 -10.90
CA ALA A 66 2.39 -25.74 -11.97
C ALA A 66 3.80 -25.44 -11.47
N LYS A 67 3.93 -24.82 -10.29
CA LYS A 67 5.21 -24.56 -9.64
C LYS A 67 5.92 -25.85 -9.18
N ALA A 68 5.18 -26.84 -8.71
CA ALA A 68 5.74 -28.14 -8.38
C ALA A 68 6.26 -28.86 -9.64
N ALA A 69 5.49 -28.80 -10.74
CA ALA A 69 5.87 -29.40 -12.02
C ALA A 69 7.10 -28.73 -12.67
N SER A 70 7.35 -27.45 -12.40
CA SER A 70 8.51 -26.70 -12.89
C SER A 70 9.75 -26.80 -12.01
N GLY A 71 9.74 -27.61 -10.94
CA GLY A 71 10.87 -27.74 -10.02
C GLY A 71 11.05 -26.53 -9.08
N GLY A 72 10.01 -25.73 -8.87
CA GLY A 72 9.99 -24.61 -7.93
C GLY A 72 9.99 -23.22 -8.59
N ASP A 73 10.02 -23.13 -9.91
CA ASP A 73 9.92 -21.87 -10.64
C ASP A 73 8.48 -21.39 -10.74
N ASP A 74 8.25 -20.10 -10.54
CA ASP A 74 6.89 -19.56 -10.66
C ASP A 74 6.37 -19.63 -12.12
N PRO A 75 5.13 -20.11 -12.33
CA PRO A 75 4.54 -20.24 -13.65
C PRO A 75 4.24 -18.88 -14.29
N LYS A 76 5.09 -18.45 -15.24
CA LYS A 76 4.98 -17.13 -15.89
C LYS A 76 3.66 -16.86 -16.63
N SER A 77 2.94 -17.91 -17.04
CA SER A 77 1.68 -17.81 -17.77
C SER A 77 0.44 -17.75 -16.87
N LEU A 78 0.59 -17.94 -15.55
CA LEU A 78 -0.52 -17.88 -14.60
C LEU A 78 -0.40 -16.58 -13.81
N THR A 79 -1.13 -15.55 -14.27
CA THR A 79 -1.25 -14.27 -13.57
C THR A 79 -2.71 -13.99 -13.22
N ALA A 80 -2.92 -13.27 -12.12
CA ALA A 80 -4.23 -12.82 -11.67
C ALA A 80 -4.13 -11.48 -10.93
N THR A 81 -5.23 -10.74 -10.99
CA THR A 81 -5.46 -9.53 -10.19
C THR A 81 -6.69 -9.75 -9.33
N TRP A 82 -6.54 -9.59 -8.03
CA TRP A 82 -7.58 -9.83 -7.04
C TRP A 82 -7.97 -8.55 -6.32
N LEU A 83 -9.27 -8.39 -6.06
CA LEU A 83 -9.84 -7.25 -5.37
C LEU A 83 -10.64 -7.74 -4.15
N GLY A 84 -10.44 -7.09 -3.02
CA GLY A 84 -11.18 -7.31 -1.78
C GLY A 84 -11.55 -5.99 -1.11
N ILE A 85 -12.76 -5.90 -0.57
CA ILE A 85 -13.29 -4.68 0.03
C ILE A 85 -13.79 -4.91 1.46
N SER A 86 -13.40 -4.02 2.36
CA SER A 86 -13.91 -3.98 3.73
C SER A 86 -14.37 -2.57 4.09
N PHE A 87 -15.20 -2.46 5.12
CA PHE A 87 -15.80 -1.21 5.56
C PHE A 87 -15.57 -0.97 7.04
N THR A 88 -15.24 0.26 7.42
CA THR A 88 -15.27 0.66 8.82
C THR A 88 -16.72 0.75 9.30
N TYR A 89 -16.94 0.83 10.62
CA TYR A 89 -18.28 1.02 11.18
C TYR A 89 -18.98 2.24 10.57
N GLU A 90 -18.28 3.37 10.45
CA GLU A 90 -18.81 4.60 9.85
C GLU A 90 -19.14 4.44 8.35
N GLY A 91 -18.34 3.67 7.63
CA GLY A 91 -18.64 3.34 6.22
C GLY A 91 -19.90 2.51 6.06
N LEU A 92 -20.12 1.51 6.92
CA LEU A 92 -21.35 0.71 6.94
C LEU A 92 -22.56 1.55 7.33
N LEU A 93 -22.42 2.42 8.34
CA LEU A 93 -23.46 3.36 8.75
C LEU A 93 -23.88 4.25 7.59
N MET A 94 -22.93 4.84 6.87
CA MET A 94 -23.23 5.71 5.73
C MET A 94 -23.88 4.95 4.56
N LEU A 95 -23.39 3.76 4.21
CA LEU A 95 -23.93 3.00 3.09
C LEU A 95 -25.36 2.50 3.36
N SER A 96 -25.61 1.99 4.56
CA SER A 96 -26.91 1.41 4.96
C SER A 96 -27.92 2.44 5.45
N GLY A 97 -27.48 3.61 5.90
CA GLY A 97 -28.35 4.64 6.49
C GLY A 97 -28.95 4.25 7.84
N SER A 98 -28.51 3.15 8.45
CA SER A 98 -28.97 2.63 9.74
C SER A 98 -27.79 2.21 10.61
N ASP A 99 -27.91 2.33 11.93
CA ASP A 99 -26.87 1.83 12.86
C ASP A 99 -26.61 0.34 12.61
N PRO A 100 -25.40 -0.07 12.19
CA PRO A 100 -25.06 -1.49 11.97
C PRO A 100 -25.10 -2.33 13.24
N LEU A 101 -24.94 -1.70 14.41
CA LEU A 101 -24.84 -2.30 15.73
C LEU A 101 -25.69 -1.50 16.74
N PRO A 102 -27.03 -1.50 16.59
CA PRO A 102 -27.92 -0.71 17.45
C PRO A 102 -27.93 -1.23 18.90
N THR A 103 -27.68 -2.54 19.05
CA THR A 103 -27.50 -3.21 20.33
C THR A 103 -26.13 -3.87 20.35
N LEU A 104 -25.35 -3.61 21.39
CA LEU A 104 -24.09 -4.30 21.64
C LEU A 104 -24.27 -5.34 22.75
N PRO A 105 -23.66 -6.54 22.63
CA PRO A 105 -23.56 -7.46 23.74
C PRO A 105 -22.85 -6.81 24.95
N GLN A 106 -23.17 -7.28 26.15
CA GLN A 106 -22.56 -6.78 27.38
C GLN A 106 -21.04 -7.04 27.39
N GLY A 107 -20.26 -6.07 27.89
CA GLY A 107 -18.80 -6.19 28.05
C GLY A 107 -18.00 -5.51 26.94
N ASP A 108 -16.68 -5.68 26.99
CA ASP A 108 -15.76 -5.22 25.94
C ASP A 108 -15.60 -6.33 24.90
N THR A 109 -16.34 -6.26 23.80
CA THR A 109 -16.40 -7.30 22.74
C THR A 109 -15.75 -6.85 21.45
N GLY A 110 -15.45 -7.77 20.53
CA GLY A 110 -14.96 -7.43 19.19
C GLY A 110 -15.90 -6.51 18.41
N LEU A 111 -17.22 -6.66 18.55
CA LEU A 111 -18.22 -5.77 17.94
C LEU A 111 -18.13 -4.33 18.48
N LYS A 112 -17.90 -4.19 19.80
CA LYS A 112 -17.68 -2.89 20.42
C LYS A 112 -16.38 -2.25 19.92
N ALA A 113 -15.29 -3.02 19.88
CA ALA A 113 -14.01 -2.55 19.35
C ALA A 113 -14.13 -2.09 17.88
N PHE A 114 -14.89 -2.82 17.05
CA PHE A 114 -15.19 -2.40 15.67
C PHE A 114 -15.98 -1.09 15.60
N LYS A 115 -17.02 -0.92 16.44
CA LYS A 115 -17.81 0.32 16.52
C LYS A 115 -16.98 1.52 16.98
N GLU A 116 -16.04 1.30 17.90
CA GLU A 116 -15.15 2.34 18.41
C GLU A 116 -14.07 2.73 17.38
N GLY A 117 -13.53 1.75 16.65
CA GLY A 117 -12.49 1.94 15.64
C GLY A 117 -11.08 2.06 16.22
N ALA A 118 -10.07 1.78 15.40
CA ALA A 118 -8.68 1.65 15.83
C ALA A 118 -8.12 2.86 16.60
N ALA A 119 -8.41 4.09 16.16
CA ALA A 119 -7.91 5.31 16.84
C ALA A 119 -8.37 5.42 18.30
N ARG A 120 -9.64 5.07 18.60
CA ARG A 120 -10.14 5.09 19.98
C ARG A 120 -9.57 3.94 20.83
N ARG A 121 -9.15 2.85 20.19
CA ARG A 121 -8.57 1.66 20.85
C ARG A 121 -7.06 1.77 21.06
N ALA A 122 -6.39 2.65 20.30
CA ALA A 122 -4.93 2.80 20.20
C ALA A 122 -4.19 2.81 21.55
N GLY A 123 -4.62 3.65 22.50
CA GLY A 123 -3.95 3.75 23.81
C GLY A 123 -3.93 2.43 24.59
N GLY A 124 -4.96 1.60 24.45
CA GLY A 124 -5.01 0.27 25.08
C GLY A 124 -4.14 -0.78 24.39
N LEU A 125 -3.54 -0.46 23.25
CA LEU A 125 -2.67 -1.33 22.44
C LEU A 125 -1.19 -0.94 22.51
N GLY A 126 -0.86 0.06 23.34
CA GLY A 126 0.49 0.63 23.41
C GLY A 126 0.79 1.68 22.33
N ASP A 127 -0.21 2.10 21.54
CA ASP A 127 -0.06 3.14 20.52
C ASP A 127 -0.16 4.53 21.16
N THR A 128 0.91 4.91 21.86
CA THR A 128 1.08 6.21 22.53
C THR A 128 2.35 6.91 22.03
N GLY A 129 2.52 8.20 22.40
CA GLY A 129 3.66 9.00 21.93
C GLY A 129 3.75 9.06 20.40
N ASP A 130 4.91 8.72 19.84
CA ASP A 130 5.14 8.72 18.39
C ASP A 130 4.25 7.71 17.62
N ASN A 131 3.64 6.75 18.31
CA ASN A 131 2.72 5.76 17.75
C ASN A 131 1.27 6.19 17.81
N SER A 132 0.97 7.32 18.44
CA SER A 132 -0.40 7.73 18.72
C SER A 132 -1.17 8.08 17.44
N PRO A 133 -2.51 7.99 17.46
CA PRO A 133 -3.35 8.30 16.31
C PRO A 133 -3.12 9.68 15.68
N GLU A 134 -2.64 10.65 16.46
CA GLU A 134 -2.30 12.00 16.01
C GLU A 134 -1.20 12.01 14.94
N ASN A 135 -0.31 11.01 14.95
CA ASN A 135 0.80 10.87 14.01
C ASN A 135 0.49 9.92 12.84
N TRP A 136 -0.72 9.38 12.79
CA TRP A 136 -1.11 8.43 11.74
C TRP A 136 -1.43 9.11 10.41
N LEU A 137 -0.92 8.52 9.32
CA LEU A 137 -1.12 8.94 7.93
C LEU A 137 -2.54 8.64 7.40
N PHE A 138 -3.28 7.77 8.09
CA PHE A 138 -4.67 7.42 7.83
C PHE A 138 -5.31 6.80 9.08
N GLY A 139 -6.64 6.83 9.16
CA GLY A 139 -7.36 6.18 10.26
C GLY A 139 -7.26 6.91 11.61
N ASN A 140 -6.79 8.16 11.63
CA ASN A 140 -6.57 8.97 12.83
C ASN A 140 -7.85 9.44 13.56
N GLY A 141 -9.04 9.11 13.02
CA GLY A 141 -10.33 9.44 13.64
C GLY A 141 -10.71 10.93 13.65
N ARG A 142 -9.93 11.81 13.01
CA ARG A 142 -10.16 13.28 13.03
C ARG A 142 -10.24 13.88 11.63
N THR A 143 -9.11 13.90 10.92
CA THR A 143 -8.95 14.63 9.64
C THR A 143 -8.99 13.71 8.43
N GLN A 144 -8.78 12.41 8.63
CA GLN A 144 -8.73 11.41 7.56
C GLN A 144 -9.61 10.20 7.88
N SER A 145 -10.92 10.43 8.03
CA SER A 145 -11.90 9.36 8.21
C SER A 145 -11.85 8.39 7.04
N VAL A 146 -11.68 7.11 7.34
CA VAL A 146 -11.73 6.00 6.38
C VAL A 146 -13.08 5.32 6.52
N HIS A 147 -13.81 5.19 5.40
CA HIS A 147 -15.09 4.47 5.33
C HIS A 147 -14.92 3.08 4.72
N ALA A 148 -13.98 2.91 3.79
CA ALA A 148 -13.70 1.61 3.19
C ALA A 148 -12.22 1.41 2.89
N VAL A 149 -11.82 0.15 2.81
CA VAL A 149 -10.46 -0.28 2.49
C VAL A 149 -10.53 -1.24 1.31
N LEU A 150 -10.10 -0.79 0.14
CA LEU A 150 -10.02 -1.60 -1.08
C LEU A 150 -8.60 -2.12 -1.23
N LYS A 151 -8.42 -3.44 -1.10
CA LYS A 151 -7.15 -4.11 -1.36
C LYS A 151 -7.15 -4.67 -2.79
N ILE A 152 -6.13 -4.30 -3.55
CA ILE A 152 -5.87 -4.78 -4.90
C ILE A 152 -4.52 -5.50 -4.88
N SER A 153 -4.44 -6.68 -5.48
CA SER A 153 -3.22 -7.50 -5.46
C SER A 153 -3.03 -8.16 -6.81
N ALA A 154 -1.83 -8.07 -7.39
CA ALA A 154 -1.55 -8.62 -8.72
C ALA A 154 -0.14 -9.22 -8.81
N ASP A 155 0.00 -10.26 -9.64
CA ASP A 155 1.30 -10.90 -9.90
C ASP A 155 2.30 -9.94 -10.56
N THR A 156 1.82 -9.00 -11.37
CA THR A 156 2.66 -8.01 -12.04
C THR A 156 2.33 -6.59 -11.58
N GLU A 157 3.37 -5.74 -11.53
CA GLU A 157 3.21 -4.32 -11.22
C GLU A 157 2.29 -3.63 -12.24
N LYS A 158 2.40 -4.01 -13.52
CA LYS A 158 1.58 -3.45 -14.59
C LYS A 158 0.09 -3.71 -14.36
N ASP A 159 -0.29 -4.95 -14.03
CA ASP A 159 -1.68 -5.31 -13.81
C ASP A 159 -2.22 -4.66 -12.53
N LEU A 160 -1.37 -4.51 -11.50
CA LEU A 160 -1.72 -3.75 -10.30
C LEU A 160 -2.04 -2.28 -10.64
N GLN A 161 -1.15 -1.61 -11.37
CA GLN A 161 -1.34 -0.19 -11.71
C GLN A 161 -2.59 0.01 -12.59
N ALA A 162 -2.83 -0.87 -13.56
CA ALA A 162 -4.03 -0.82 -14.39
C ALA A 162 -5.32 -0.97 -13.54
N ALA A 163 -5.34 -1.91 -12.59
CA ALA A 163 -6.49 -2.11 -11.71
C ALA A 163 -6.68 -0.95 -10.72
N VAL A 164 -5.59 -0.41 -10.15
CA VAL A 164 -5.63 0.78 -9.29
C VAL A 164 -6.21 1.97 -10.04
N GLU A 165 -5.77 2.20 -11.28
CA GLU A 165 -6.25 3.33 -12.08
C GLU A 165 -7.72 3.18 -12.47
N ALA A 166 -8.15 1.98 -12.86
CA ALA A 166 -9.56 1.71 -13.11
C ALA A 166 -10.43 2.02 -11.87
N GLN A 167 -9.95 1.69 -10.67
CA GLN A 167 -10.66 1.97 -9.42
C GLN A 167 -10.60 3.45 -9.02
N ARG A 168 -9.52 4.17 -9.36
CA ARG A 168 -9.42 5.63 -9.21
C ARG A 168 -10.46 6.35 -10.06
N ILE A 169 -10.57 5.98 -11.33
CA ILE A 169 -11.58 6.52 -12.25
C ILE A 169 -12.99 6.23 -11.72
N ALA A 170 -13.28 4.97 -11.37
CA ALA A 170 -14.59 4.58 -10.86
C ALA A 170 -14.97 5.32 -9.56
N ALA A 171 -14.00 5.52 -8.65
CA ALA A 171 -14.20 6.28 -7.43
C ALA A 171 -14.48 7.77 -7.73
N ALA A 172 -13.70 8.38 -8.62
CA ALA A 172 -13.83 9.78 -9.00
C ALA A 172 -15.20 10.09 -9.65
N GLU A 173 -15.67 9.24 -10.56
CA GLU A 173 -17.01 9.35 -11.18
C GLU A 173 -18.14 9.40 -10.14
N CYS A 174 -17.95 8.68 -9.04
CA CYS A 174 -18.89 8.57 -7.93
C CYS A 174 -18.54 9.49 -6.74
N ARG A 175 -17.59 10.43 -6.88
CA ARG A 175 -17.12 11.30 -5.77
C ARG A 175 -16.77 10.52 -4.49
N VAL A 176 -16.19 9.34 -4.65
CA VAL A 176 -15.53 8.62 -3.57
C VAL A 176 -14.08 9.10 -3.52
N VAL A 177 -13.65 9.60 -2.36
CA VAL A 177 -12.33 10.21 -2.19
C VAL A 177 -11.35 9.16 -1.70
N ILE A 178 -10.21 9.02 -2.38
CA ILE A 178 -9.08 8.24 -1.86
C ILE A 178 -8.29 9.14 -0.90
N VAL A 179 -8.40 8.88 0.40
CA VAL A 179 -7.72 9.69 1.44
C VAL A 179 -6.27 9.26 1.66
N TYR A 180 -5.95 8.01 1.34
CA TYR A 180 -4.59 7.49 1.38
C TYR A 180 -4.47 6.28 0.43
N GLN A 181 -3.29 6.09 -0.14
CA GLN A 181 -2.92 4.88 -0.88
C GLN A 181 -1.62 4.35 -0.32
N GLN A 182 -1.57 3.05 -0.01
CA GLN A 182 -0.35 2.36 0.38
C GLN A 182 0.00 1.32 -0.69
N ASN A 183 1.14 1.50 -1.34
CA ASN A 183 1.74 0.47 -2.18
C ASN A 183 2.65 -0.42 -1.33
N ALA A 184 2.58 -1.72 -1.56
CA ALA A 184 3.39 -2.73 -0.88
C ALA A 184 3.81 -3.79 -1.90
N LYS A 185 4.96 -4.40 -1.68
CA LYS A 185 5.55 -5.35 -2.61
C LYS A 185 6.39 -6.38 -1.90
N THR A 186 6.38 -7.61 -2.38
CA THR A 186 7.37 -8.62 -1.99
C THR A 186 8.77 -8.10 -2.32
N LEU A 187 9.68 -8.13 -1.34
CA LEU A 187 11.07 -7.73 -1.56
C LEU A 187 11.75 -8.60 -2.64
N LEU A 188 12.71 -8.02 -3.37
CA LEU A 188 13.36 -8.68 -4.50
C LEU A 188 14.57 -9.54 -4.09
N GLY A 189 14.99 -10.42 -5.01
CA GLY A 189 16.21 -11.21 -4.87
C GLY A 189 16.22 -12.12 -3.64
N SER A 190 17.33 -12.14 -2.90
CA SER A 190 17.52 -12.96 -1.69
C SER A 190 16.63 -12.54 -0.51
N ARG A 191 15.95 -11.40 -0.61
CA ARG A 191 14.97 -10.90 0.38
C ARG A 191 13.54 -11.35 0.08
N ARG A 192 13.29 -12.11 -1.00
CA ARG A 192 11.95 -12.56 -1.36
C ARG A 192 11.27 -13.36 -0.24
N GLY A 193 10.07 -12.91 0.14
CA GLY A 193 9.28 -13.47 1.22
C GLY A 193 9.86 -13.24 2.63
N LYS A 194 10.75 -12.25 2.77
CA LYS A 194 11.24 -11.74 4.05
C LYS A 194 10.70 -10.35 4.32
N GLU A 195 10.60 -9.98 5.59
CA GLU A 195 10.36 -8.60 6.01
C GLU A 195 11.68 -7.79 6.08
N HIS A 196 11.63 -6.51 6.44
CA HIS A 196 12.76 -5.59 6.30
C HIS A 196 13.92 -5.82 7.28
N PHE A 197 13.68 -6.38 8.47
CA PHE A 197 14.77 -6.85 9.34
C PHE A 197 15.49 -8.06 8.73
N GLY A 198 14.84 -8.77 7.80
CA GLY A 198 15.41 -9.80 6.96
C GLY A 198 14.97 -11.22 7.31
N PHE A 199 13.89 -11.39 8.06
CA PHE A 199 13.34 -12.67 8.49
C PHE A 199 12.26 -13.18 7.55
N LYS A 200 12.25 -14.48 7.30
CA LYS A 200 11.19 -15.14 6.52
C LYS A 200 9.86 -14.97 7.25
N ASP A 201 8.88 -14.37 6.57
CA ASP A 201 7.52 -14.18 7.07
C ASP A 201 6.52 -15.11 6.36
N GLY A 202 5.32 -15.22 6.91
CA GLY A 202 4.21 -16.01 6.36
C GLY A 202 4.37 -17.53 6.52
N ILE A 203 5.15 -17.98 7.51
CA ILE A 203 5.39 -19.42 7.76
C ILE A 203 4.23 -20.04 8.56
N SER A 204 3.91 -19.48 9.73
CA SER A 204 2.97 -20.07 10.67
C SER A 204 1.60 -19.39 10.58
N GLU A 205 0.72 -19.94 9.75
CA GLU A 205 -0.69 -19.58 9.66
C GLU A 205 -1.56 -20.69 10.30
N PRO A 206 -2.74 -20.39 10.85
CA PRO A 206 -3.68 -21.43 11.28
C PRO A 206 -4.25 -22.20 10.08
N GLY A 207 -4.40 -23.52 10.22
CA GLY A 207 -5.26 -24.30 9.32
C GLY A 207 -6.72 -24.07 9.67
N VAL A 208 -7.61 -24.08 8.68
CA VAL A 208 -9.04 -23.79 8.86
C VAL A 208 -9.89 -25.01 8.51
N LYS A 209 -10.71 -25.47 9.46
CA LYS A 209 -11.63 -26.59 9.26
C LYS A 209 -12.65 -26.27 8.16
N GLY A 210 -12.88 -27.19 7.24
CA GLY A 210 -13.77 -26.96 6.09
C GLY A 210 -13.09 -26.24 4.92
N PHE A 211 -11.84 -25.78 5.08
CA PHE A 211 -11.05 -25.16 4.01
C PHE A 211 -9.74 -25.92 3.77
N ASP A 212 -8.94 -26.19 4.79
CA ASP A 212 -7.68 -26.92 4.64
C ASP A 212 -7.87 -28.43 4.70
N ARG A 213 -7.10 -29.15 3.89
CA ARG A 213 -7.09 -30.62 3.87
C ARG A 213 -6.42 -31.14 5.15
N PRO A 214 -7.08 -31.99 5.95
CA PRO A 214 -6.46 -32.68 7.08
C PRO A 214 -5.39 -33.66 6.61
N SER A 215 -4.30 -33.76 7.37
CA SER A 215 -3.26 -34.76 7.14
C SER A 215 -3.82 -36.17 7.33
N PRO A 216 -3.49 -37.13 6.45
CA PRO A 216 -3.85 -38.53 6.63
C PRO A 216 -3.28 -39.16 7.91
N SER A 217 -2.13 -38.66 8.39
CA SER A 217 -1.45 -39.19 9.58
C SER A 217 -1.90 -38.53 10.89
N ASP A 218 -2.40 -37.29 10.83
CA ASP A 218 -2.93 -36.55 11.97
C ASP A 218 -4.04 -35.59 11.49
N PRO A 219 -5.32 -35.97 11.61
CA PRO A 219 -6.45 -35.16 11.16
C PRO A 219 -6.62 -33.81 11.87
N GLU A 220 -5.90 -33.57 12.98
CA GLU A 220 -5.89 -32.27 13.65
C GLU A 220 -4.90 -31.28 13.01
N GLN A 221 -4.12 -31.71 12.02
CA GLN A 221 -3.12 -30.91 11.33
C GLN A 221 -3.39 -30.80 9.83
N VAL A 222 -2.86 -29.76 9.20
CA VAL A 222 -2.94 -29.54 7.76
C VAL A 222 -2.02 -30.50 7.02
N ASP A 223 -2.53 -31.10 5.95
CA ASP A 223 -1.78 -31.99 5.06
C ASP A 223 -0.53 -31.30 4.50
N GLY A 224 0.60 -32.01 4.53
CA GLY A 224 1.90 -31.49 4.11
C GLY A 224 2.49 -30.33 4.94
N HIS A 225 1.86 -29.97 6.08
CA HIS A 225 2.31 -28.88 6.96
C HIS A 225 2.34 -29.32 8.44
N PRO A 226 3.35 -30.11 8.84
CA PRO A 226 3.48 -30.59 10.22
C PRO A 226 3.52 -29.44 11.24
N GLY A 227 2.78 -29.60 12.35
CA GLY A 227 2.62 -28.61 13.41
C GLY A 227 1.57 -27.52 13.15
N THR A 228 0.99 -27.47 11.94
CA THR A 228 -0.07 -26.52 11.62
C THR A 228 -1.43 -27.10 11.96
N ARG A 229 -1.95 -26.74 13.15
CA ARG A 229 -3.26 -27.18 13.64
C ARG A 229 -4.42 -26.66 12.81
N ILE A 230 -5.43 -27.50 12.62
CA ILE A 230 -6.73 -27.18 12.03
C ILE A 230 -7.67 -26.66 13.13
N ILE A 231 -8.23 -25.47 12.90
CA ILE A 231 -9.03 -24.71 13.86
C ILE A 231 -10.45 -24.51 13.29
N PRO A 232 -11.51 -24.51 14.12
CA PRO A 232 -12.86 -24.19 13.67
C PRO A 232 -12.91 -22.87 12.86
N ALA A 233 -13.63 -22.89 11.73
CA ALA A 233 -13.70 -21.72 10.85
C ALA A 233 -14.35 -20.49 11.49
N GLY A 234 -15.21 -20.69 12.49
CA GLY A 234 -15.86 -19.62 13.25
C GLY A 234 -14.90 -18.77 14.08
N GLU A 235 -13.64 -19.18 14.25
CA GLU A 235 -12.60 -18.31 14.82
C GLU A 235 -12.16 -17.20 13.85
N PHE A 236 -12.41 -17.36 12.55
CA PHE A 236 -12.01 -16.40 11.51
C PHE A 236 -13.18 -15.81 10.75
N ILE A 237 -14.30 -16.55 10.66
CA ILE A 237 -15.50 -16.19 9.90
C ILE A 237 -16.70 -16.09 10.84
N CYS A 238 -17.30 -14.90 10.93
CA CYS A 238 -18.45 -14.69 11.81
C CYS A 238 -19.64 -15.57 11.39
N GLY A 239 -20.37 -16.10 12.38
CA GLY A 239 -21.56 -16.93 12.19
C GLY A 239 -21.30 -18.42 11.87
N LEU A 240 -20.05 -18.85 11.73
CA LEU A 240 -19.69 -20.26 11.61
C LEU A 240 -19.39 -20.90 12.98
N GLU A 241 -19.28 -22.23 13.02
CA GLU A 241 -18.96 -22.98 14.23
C GLU A 241 -17.58 -22.62 14.78
N ASN A 242 -17.52 -22.29 16.06
CA ASN A 242 -16.30 -21.91 16.79
C ASN A 242 -16.16 -22.70 18.10
N ASP A 243 -15.04 -22.53 18.79
CA ASP A 243 -14.83 -23.21 20.06
C ASP A 243 -15.70 -22.62 21.19
N GLN A 244 -16.02 -23.44 22.18
CA GLN A 244 -16.95 -23.11 23.27
C GLN A 244 -16.60 -21.85 24.10
N PHE A 245 -15.33 -21.41 24.06
CA PHE A 245 -14.85 -20.24 24.80
C PHE A 245 -14.82 -18.96 23.94
N SER A 246 -15.15 -19.06 22.67
CA SER A 246 -15.16 -17.97 21.70
C SER A 246 -16.47 -17.19 21.75
N PHE A 247 -16.57 -16.11 20.96
CA PHE A 247 -17.79 -15.30 20.93
C PHE A 247 -18.96 -16.14 20.38
N PRO A 248 -20.11 -16.27 21.08
CA PRO A 248 -21.16 -17.20 20.66
C PRO A 248 -21.67 -16.90 19.25
N LYS A 249 -21.62 -17.89 18.36
CA LYS A 249 -21.96 -17.71 16.93
C LYS A 249 -23.36 -17.11 16.71
N ASP A 250 -24.33 -17.47 17.56
CA ASP A 250 -25.72 -17.03 17.45
C ASP A 250 -25.96 -15.60 17.97
N GLN A 251 -24.94 -14.95 18.55
CA GLN A 251 -24.98 -13.55 18.98
C GLN A 251 -24.41 -12.58 17.94
N TYR A 252 -23.85 -13.09 16.83
CA TYR A 252 -23.46 -12.24 15.72
C TYR A 252 -24.71 -11.66 15.03
N PRO A 253 -24.69 -10.36 14.66
CA PRO A 253 -25.71 -9.83 13.75
C PRO A 253 -25.67 -10.57 12.42
N ALA A 254 -26.83 -10.90 11.85
CA ALA A 254 -26.93 -11.70 10.63
C ALA A 254 -26.11 -11.14 9.45
N TRP A 255 -25.96 -9.81 9.36
CA TRP A 255 -25.17 -9.18 8.31
C TRP A 255 -23.66 -9.45 8.38
N THR A 256 -23.17 -9.93 9.52
CA THR A 256 -21.76 -10.30 9.69
C THR A 256 -21.48 -11.73 9.22
N HIS A 257 -22.50 -12.55 8.96
CA HIS A 257 -22.27 -13.95 8.62
C HIS A 257 -21.48 -14.09 7.31
N ASN A 258 -20.55 -15.05 7.29
CA ASN A 258 -19.61 -15.28 6.18
C ASN A 258 -18.66 -14.11 5.90
N GLY A 259 -18.55 -13.15 6.82
CA GLY A 259 -17.54 -12.09 6.78
C GLY A 259 -16.50 -12.24 7.89
N SER A 260 -15.52 -11.35 7.90
CA SER A 260 -14.43 -11.33 8.88
C SER A 260 -14.03 -9.91 9.23
N PHE A 261 -13.64 -9.66 10.48
CA PHE A 261 -13.02 -8.39 10.85
C PHE A 261 -11.61 -8.34 10.27
N GLN A 262 -11.24 -7.18 9.74
CA GLN A 262 -9.93 -6.89 9.20
C GLN A 262 -9.24 -5.82 10.04
N VAL A 263 -7.99 -6.06 10.41
CA VAL A 263 -7.10 -5.05 10.95
C VAL A 263 -6.06 -4.72 9.89
N VAL A 264 -5.85 -3.44 9.62
CA VAL A 264 -4.75 -2.95 8.78
C VAL A 264 -3.89 -2.03 9.62
N ARG A 265 -2.59 -2.31 9.74
CA ARG A 265 -1.60 -1.44 10.38
C ARG A 265 -0.45 -1.13 9.43
N ARG A 266 -0.04 0.13 9.36
CA ARG A 266 1.19 0.55 8.69
C ARG A 266 2.29 0.67 9.74
N LEU A 267 3.19 -0.32 9.75
CA LEU A 267 4.26 -0.46 10.74
C LEU A 267 5.60 -0.07 10.10
N ALA A 268 6.11 1.12 10.41
CA ALA A 268 7.42 1.56 9.95
C ALA A 268 8.53 0.83 10.71
N GLN A 269 9.62 0.46 10.03
CA GLN A 269 10.71 -0.35 10.60
C GLN A 269 12.05 0.38 10.51
N ASP A 270 12.68 0.62 11.67
CA ASP A 270 14.06 1.10 11.80
C ASP A 270 15.06 -0.07 11.72
N VAL A 271 15.31 -0.51 10.49
CA VAL A 271 16.25 -1.60 10.18
C VAL A 271 17.67 -1.35 10.71
N PRO A 272 18.32 -0.19 10.42
CA PRO A 272 19.68 0.03 10.91
C PRO A 272 19.75 0.15 12.44
N GLY A 273 18.80 0.86 13.07
CA GLY A 273 18.75 0.98 14.53
C GLY A 273 18.59 -0.37 15.21
N TRP A 274 17.72 -1.23 14.67
CA TRP A 274 17.54 -2.59 15.18
C TRP A 274 18.83 -3.39 15.16
N TRP A 275 19.46 -3.57 13.99
CA TRP A 275 20.68 -4.37 13.86
C TRP A 275 21.84 -3.82 14.71
N SER A 276 21.97 -2.50 14.81
CA SER A 276 22.96 -1.84 15.66
C SER A 276 22.73 -2.19 17.14
N GLN A 277 21.49 -2.06 17.61
CA GLN A 277 21.17 -2.33 19.02
C GLN A 277 21.31 -3.82 19.36
N VAL A 278 20.96 -4.74 18.46
CA VAL A 278 21.20 -6.18 18.67
C VAL A 278 22.69 -6.46 18.89
N ALA A 279 23.57 -5.83 18.11
CA ALA A 279 25.03 -6.00 18.27
C ALA A 279 25.53 -5.46 19.62
N VAL A 280 25.01 -4.31 20.06
CA VAL A 280 25.31 -3.74 21.39
C VAL A 280 24.85 -4.68 22.51
N LYS A 281 23.62 -5.18 22.44
CA LYS A 281 23.06 -6.09 23.46
C LYS A 281 23.75 -7.43 23.52
N LEU A 282 24.23 -7.95 22.39
CA LEU A 282 25.11 -9.12 22.40
C LEU A 282 26.42 -8.85 23.17
N GLY A 283 27.01 -7.66 23.02
CA GLY A 283 28.20 -7.26 23.77
C GLY A 283 27.97 -7.22 25.29
N GLU A 284 26.82 -6.70 25.72
CA GLU A 284 26.39 -6.69 27.13
C GLU A 284 26.26 -8.13 27.66
N LEU A 285 25.57 -9.01 26.93
CA LEU A 285 25.39 -10.41 27.32
C LEU A 285 26.71 -11.20 27.39
N ARG A 286 27.64 -10.95 26.45
CA ARG A 286 28.97 -11.57 26.48
C ARG A 286 29.77 -11.13 27.71
N THR A 287 29.71 -9.85 28.06
CA THR A 287 30.35 -9.33 29.27
C THR A 287 29.77 -9.97 30.53
N ALA A 288 28.46 -10.20 30.56
CA ALA A 288 27.77 -10.90 31.63
C ALA A 288 27.97 -12.42 31.62
N LYS A 289 28.64 -12.99 30.59
CA LYS A 289 28.76 -14.44 30.36
C LYS A 289 27.41 -15.16 30.30
N ALA A 290 26.39 -14.48 29.78
CA ALA A 290 25.01 -14.98 29.69
C ALA A 290 24.73 -15.74 28.38
N VAL A 291 25.66 -15.70 27.41
CA VAL A 291 25.53 -16.34 26.09
C VAL A 291 26.75 -17.21 25.77
N PRO A 292 26.60 -18.22 24.90
CA PRO A 292 27.73 -19.02 24.42
C PRO A 292 28.78 -18.20 23.66
N ASP A 293 30.03 -18.67 23.63
CA ASP A 293 31.13 -18.01 22.92
C ASP A 293 30.88 -17.87 21.41
N HIS A 294 30.12 -18.79 20.81
CA HIS A 294 29.75 -18.75 19.39
C HIS A 294 28.55 -17.83 19.08
N ALA A 295 27.90 -17.24 20.08
CA ALA A 295 26.75 -16.37 19.85
C ALA A 295 27.15 -15.16 19.01
N THR A 296 26.49 -14.95 17.88
CA THR A 296 26.68 -13.81 16.96
C THR A 296 25.49 -12.84 17.02
N THR A 297 25.59 -11.70 16.33
CA THR A 297 24.46 -10.76 16.23
C THR A 297 23.23 -11.45 15.64
N GLU A 298 23.43 -12.27 14.62
CA GLU A 298 22.39 -13.09 13.99
C GLU A 298 21.77 -14.09 14.99
N TRP A 299 22.57 -14.69 15.87
CA TRP A 299 22.11 -15.63 16.90
C TRP A 299 21.16 -14.98 17.92
N LEU A 300 21.46 -13.75 18.35
CA LEU A 300 20.58 -13.00 19.24
C LEU A 300 19.33 -12.49 18.51
N ALA A 301 19.51 -11.99 17.28
CA ALA A 301 18.42 -11.55 16.42
C ALA A 301 17.39 -12.69 16.19
N ALA A 302 17.87 -13.91 15.91
CA ALA A 302 17.02 -15.09 15.75
C ALA A 302 16.22 -15.42 17.02
N ARG A 303 16.79 -15.20 18.21
CA ARG A 303 16.10 -15.36 19.50
C ARG A 303 15.11 -14.26 19.81
N MET A 304 15.33 -13.03 19.34
CA MET A 304 14.32 -11.97 19.43
C MET A 304 13.09 -12.29 18.59
N VAL A 305 13.27 -12.92 17.43
CA VAL A 305 12.15 -13.30 16.56
C VAL A 305 11.54 -14.66 16.94
N GLY A 306 12.37 -15.61 17.38
CA GLY A 306 12.04 -17.02 17.60
C GLY A 306 12.34 -17.93 16.39
N ARG A 307 12.84 -17.35 15.29
CA ARG A 307 13.29 -18.04 14.08
C ARG A 307 14.52 -17.35 13.51
N TRP A 308 15.37 -18.11 12.83
CA TRP A 308 16.45 -17.56 12.03
C TRP A 308 15.91 -16.87 10.77
N ARG A 309 16.75 -16.08 10.08
CA ARG A 309 16.36 -15.39 8.85
C ARG A 309 15.97 -16.32 7.72
N SER A 310 16.46 -17.56 7.69
CA SER A 310 15.99 -18.60 6.77
C SER A 310 14.52 -19.00 6.99
N GLY A 311 14.00 -18.78 8.20
CA GLY A 311 12.72 -19.30 8.67
C GLY A 311 12.86 -20.51 9.59
N ALA A 312 14.05 -21.10 9.75
CA ALA A 312 14.27 -22.24 10.64
C ALA A 312 13.97 -21.86 12.11
N PRO A 313 13.22 -22.70 12.86
CA PRO A 313 12.88 -22.39 14.24
C PRO A 313 14.07 -22.59 15.18
N VAL A 314 14.26 -21.63 16.10
CA VAL A 314 15.38 -21.64 17.06
C VAL A 314 15.38 -22.88 17.94
N CYS A 315 14.19 -23.39 18.30
CA CYS A 315 14.05 -24.59 19.12
C CYS A 315 14.65 -25.85 18.47
N HIS A 316 14.59 -26.00 17.13
CA HIS A 316 15.22 -27.11 16.42
C HIS A 316 16.68 -26.83 16.05
N PHE A 317 17.03 -25.57 15.84
CA PHE A 317 18.36 -25.15 15.40
C PHE A 317 18.95 -24.09 16.36
N PRO A 318 19.29 -24.46 17.60
CA PRO A 318 19.66 -23.48 18.63
C PRO A 318 20.97 -22.74 18.36
N ASP A 319 21.91 -23.36 17.64
CA ASP A 319 23.29 -22.86 17.52
C ASP A 319 23.59 -22.11 16.23
N ARG A 320 22.88 -22.42 15.13
CA ARG A 320 23.17 -21.85 13.81
C ARG A 320 21.96 -21.89 12.89
N ASP A 321 21.92 -20.95 11.95
CA ASP A 321 20.98 -20.99 10.85
C ASP A 321 21.28 -22.17 9.91
N VAL A 322 20.26 -22.62 9.20
CA VAL A 322 20.37 -23.58 8.10
C VAL A 322 20.06 -22.89 6.77
N PRO A 323 20.63 -23.34 5.65
CA PRO A 323 20.27 -22.81 4.34
C PRO A 323 18.76 -22.85 4.15
N ASN A 324 18.21 -21.80 3.55
CA ASN A 324 16.78 -21.70 3.26
C ASN A 324 16.37 -22.84 2.29
N ASN A 325 15.95 -23.97 2.87
CA ASN A 325 15.37 -25.09 2.18
C ASN A 325 13.84 -24.95 2.26
N PRO A 326 13.08 -25.07 1.16
CA PRO A 326 11.62 -25.05 1.18
C PRO A 326 10.97 -25.99 2.21
N THR A 327 11.66 -27.08 2.59
CA THR A 327 11.22 -28.03 3.62
C THR A 327 11.49 -27.51 5.04
N ALA A 328 12.67 -26.91 5.27
CA ALA A 328 13.03 -26.33 6.57
C ALA A 328 12.21 -25.05 6.87
N ALA A 329 11.88 -24.27 5.84
CA ALA A 329 11.01 -23.11 5.97
C ALA A 329 9.54 -23.46 6.28
N LYS A 330 9.13 -24.73 6.07
CA LYS A 330 7.81 -25.27 6.44
C LYS A 330 7.80 -25.93 7.81
N ASP A 331 8.95 -26.03 8.47
CA ASP A 331 9.04 -26.67 9.78
C ASP A 331 8.38 -25.78 10.85
N ASN A 332 7.18 -26.22 11.22
CA ASN A 332 6.35 -25.62 12.25
C ASN A 332 6.01 -26.64 13.36
N ALA A 333 6.64 -27.82 13.35
CA ALA A 333 6.34 -28.96 14.21
C ALA A 333 7.02 -28.85 15.59
N PHE A 334 6.70 -27.79 16.32
CA PHE A 334 7.14 -27.56 17.69
C PHE A 334 6.02 -26.88 18.49
N ASP A 335 6.05 -26.98 19.81
CA ASP A 335 4.99 -26.43 20.66
C ASP A 335 5.50 -25.78 21.96
N PHE A 336 6.82 -25.76 22.17
CA PHE A 336 7.51 -25.22 23.34
C PHE A 336 7.22 -25.95 24.66
N ALA A 337 6.59 -27.13 24.64
CA ALA A 337 6.30 -27.90 25.85
C ALA A 337 7.59 -28.37 26.56
N ASP A 338 8.68 -28.52 25.82
CA ASP A 338 10.01 -28.93 26.29
C ASP A 338 10.90 -27.76 26.75
N ASP A 339 10.49 -26.52 26.51
CA ASP A 339 11.23 -25.30 26.89
C ASP A 339 10.36 -24.31 27.70
N PRO A 340 9.71 -24.73 28.82
CA PRO A 340 8.76 -23.90 29.56
C PRO A 340 9.35 -22.61 30.14
N GLU A 341 10.65 -22.59 30.44
CA GLU A 341 11.36 -21.40 30.94
C GLU A 341 11.95 -20.52 29.82
N GLY A 342 11.89 -20.95 28.55
CA GLY A 342 12.38 -20.16 27.42
C GLY A 342 13.90 -20.00 27.38
N LEU A 343 14.64 -21.04 27.77
CA LEU A 343 16.11 -21.02 27.74
C LEU A 343 16.66 -21.23 26.33
N VAL A 344 15.89 -21.88 25.46
CA VAL A 344 16.25 -22.07 24.04
C VAL A 344 15.61 -20.97 23.19
N THR A 345 14.28 -20.86 23.28
CA THR A 345 13.49 -19.82 22.61
C THR A 345 12.91 -18.90 23.69
N PRO A 346 13.49 -17.70 23.89
CA PRO A 346 13.08 -16.79 24.95
C PRO A 346 11.57 -16.55 25.04
N LEU A 347 11.06 -16.38 26.26
CA LEU A 347 9.64 -16.11 26.50
C LEU A 347 9.18 -14.76 25.91
N TRP A 348 10.13 -13.85 25.69
CA TRP A 348 9.94 -12.57 25.02
C TRP A 348 10.21 -12.60 23.51
N SER A 349 10.52 -13.77 22.93
CA SER A 349 10.61 -13.91 21.46
C SER A 349 9.28 -13.54 20.81
N HIS A 350 9.31 -12.77 19.72
CA HIS A 350 8.11 -12.31 19.01
C HIS A 350 7.15 -13.45 18.67
N LEU A 351 7.66 -14.53 18.07
CA LEU A 351 6.86 -15.70 17.71
C LEU A 351 6.20 -16.37 18.93
N ARG A 352 6.89 -16.37 20.07
CA ARG A 352 6.41 -17.03 21.30
C ARG A 352 5.44 -16.16 22.09
N LYS A 353 5.62 -14.83 22.06
CA LYS A 353 4.65 -13.85 22.57
C LYS A 353 3.35 -13.90 21.78
N THR A 354 3.44 -14.00 20.45
CA THR A 354 2.27 -13.97 19.56
C THR A 354 1.54 -15.31 19.43
N GLU A 355 2.23 -16.43 19.62
CA GLU A 355 1.63 -17.76 19.72
C GLU A 355 2.45 -18.62 20.70
N PRO A 356 2.06 -18.64 21.99
CA PRO A 356 2.75 -19.40 23.04
C PRO A 356 2.71 -20.93 22.89
N ARG A 357 1.78 -21.44 22.06
CA ARG A 357 1.53 -22.87 21.83
C ARG A 357 1.28 -23.64 23.14
N ALA A 358 1.81 -24.86 23.24
CA ALA A 358 1.71 -25.69 24.44
C ALA A 358 2.76 -25.32 25.51
N GLY A 359 3.59 -24.30 25.28
CA GLY A 359 4.56 -23.80 26.26
C GLY A 359 4.01 -22.72 27.19
N LEU A 360 2.73 -22.35 27.09
CA LEU A 360 2.11 -21.39 28.00
C LEU A 360 1.79 -22.06 29.33
N GLN A 361 2.43 -21.62 30.40
CA GLN A 361 2.13 -22.06 31.77
C GLN A 361 1.69 -20.87 32.62
N GLU A 362 0.76 -21.12 33.54
CA GLU A 362 0.36 -20.12 34.54
C GLU A 362 1.44 -19.92 35.61
N SER A 363 2.08 -21.02 36.04
CA SER A 363 3.18 -21.03 36.99
C SER A 363 3.94 -22.36 36.87
N PRO A 364 5.19 -22.47 37.37
CA PRO A 364 6.03 -23.67 37.21
C PRO A 364 5.47 -24.94 37.84
N ASP A 365 4.62 -24.79 38.86
CA ASP A 365 3.91 -25.86 39.55
C ASP A 365 2.62 -26.30 38.85
N LYS A 366 2.20 -25.61 37.78
CA LYS A 366 0.99 -25.91 37.01
C LYS A 366 1.32 -26.48 35.63
N PRO A 367 0.51 -27.41 35.09
CA PRO A 367 0.68 -27.89 33.74
C PRO A 367 0.46 -26.76 32.72
N PRO A 368 1.04 -26.85 31.50
CA PRO A 368 0.74 -25.91 30.44
C PRO A 368 -0.74 -25.90 30.05
N PHE A 369 -1.19 -24.74 29.54
CA PHE A 369 -2.52 -24.61 28.97
C PHE A 369 -2.68 -25.52 27.74
N PRO A 370 -3.83 -26.20 27.58
CA PRO A 370 -4.13 -26.92 26.36
C PRO A 370 -4.12 -25.98 25.15
N ALA A 371 -3.38 -26.34 24.09
CA ALA A 371 -3.28 -25.49 22.89
C ALA A 371 -4.63 -25.16 22.24
N LYS A 372 -5.63 -26.05 22.38
CA LYS A 372 -7.00 -25.81 21.91
C LYS A 372 -7.69 -24.63 22.58
N ASP A 373 -7.38 -24.36 23.85
CA ASP A 373 -8.00 -23.26 24.60
C ASP A 373 -7.45 -21.90 24.15
N LEU A 374 -6.40 -21.90 23.32
CA LEU A 374 -5.82 -20.73 22.68
C LEU A 374 -6.33 -20.49 21.25
N ASN A 375 -7.19 -21.37 20.70
CA ASN A 375 -7.71 -21.24 19.34
C ASN A 375 -8.39 -19.89 19.10
N GLY A 376 -9.17 -19.41 20.06
CA GLY A 376 -9.83 -18.09 20.01
C GLY A 376 -8.89 -16.88 20.13
N ARG A 377 -7.57 -17.09 20.08
CA ARG A 377 -6.54 -16.04 20.01
C ARG A 377 -5.91 -15.93 18.63
N ARG A 378 -6.10 -16.93 17.78
CA ARG A 378 -5.39 -17.06 16.50
C ARG A 378 -5.85 -16.01 15.51
N ILE A 379 -4.96 -15.55 14.65
CA ILE A 379 -5.27 -14.64 13.55
C ILE A 379 -4.72 -15.20 12.24
N ILE A 380 -5.34 -14.85 11.13
CA ILE A 380 -4.81 -15.10 9.79
C ILE A 380 -4.11 -13.83 9.29
N ARG A 381 -2.83 -13.90 8.91
CA ARG A 381 -2.06 -12.73 8.47
C ARG A 381 -1.92 -12.70 6.95
N ARG A 382 -2.01 -11.50 6.38
CA ARG A 382 -1.89 -11.18 4.94
C ARG A 382 -1.04 -9.93 4.73
N GLY A 383 0.01 -9.77 5.55
CA GLY A 383 0.89 -8.62 5.51
C GLY A 383 1.80 -8.60 4.27
N THR A 384 2.28 -7.42 3.90
CA THR A 384 3.21 -7.24 2.77
C THR A 384 4.18 -6.09 3.08
N PRO A 385 5.49 -6.24 2.82
CA PRO A 385 6.45 -5.14 3.02
C PRO A 385 6.13 -3.93 2.13
N TYR A 386 6.44 -2.72 2.60
CA TYR A 386 6.45 -1.51 1.80
C TYR A 386 7.81 -0.82 1.88
N GLY A 387 8.14 -0.03 0.86
CA GLY A 387 9.44 0.65 0.75
C GLY A 387 10.56 -0.26 0.30
N GLU A 388 11.65 0.35 -0.13
CA GLU A 388 12.82 -0.38 -0.65
C GLU A 388 13.69 -0.97 0.49
N PRO A 389 14.38 -2.09 0.22
CA PRO A 389 15.42 -2.63 1.09
C PRO A 389 16.39 -1.55 1.58
N PHE A 390 16.71 -1.55 2.88
CA PHE A 390 17.76 -0.66 3.40
C PHE A 390 19.11 -0.91 2.71
N ASP A 391 19.68 0.16 2.18
CA ASP A 391 21.00 0.29 1.59
C ASP A 391 21.67 1.56 2.15
N PRO A 392 22.64 1.43 3.07
CA PRO A 392 23.30 2.57 3.70
C PRO A 392 24.13 3.41 2.72
N ALA A 393 24.48 2.88 1.54
CA ALA A 393 25.23 3.57 0.51
C ALA A 393 24.34 4.24 -0.55
N SER A 394 23.03 4.01 -0.49
CA SER A 394 22.08 4.61 -1.43
C SER A 394 21.80 6.06 -1.05
N GLU A 395 22.06 6.99 -1.98
CA GLU A 395 21.59 8.37 -1.93
C GLU A 395 20.17 8.52 -2.55
N GLY A 396 19.52 7.39 -2.90
CA GLY A 396 18.19 7.32 -3.51
C GLY A 396 17.29 6.28 -2.81
N PRO A 397 16.37 5.61 -3.54
CA PRO A 397 15.48 4.62 -2.94
C PRO A 397 16.23 3.57 -2.13
N GLY A 398 15.79 3.32 -0.90
CA GLY A 398 16.44 2.42 0.05
C GLY A 398 17.51 3.07 0.92
N GLY A 399 17.80 4.36 0.74
CA GLY A 399 18.77 5.13 1.53
C GLY A 399 18.42 5.25 3.02
N PRO A 400 19.28 5.87 3.85
CA PRO A 400 19.11 5.91 5.30
C PRO A 400 17.73 6.38 5.78
N ASP A 401 17.22 7.47 5.19
CA ASP A 401 16.00 8.15 5.63
C ASP A 401 14.72 7.64 4.93
N ASP A 402 14.84 6.66 4.03
CA ASP A 402 13.72 6.19 3.22
C ASP A 402 12.69 5.40 4.03
N PRO A 403 11.38 5.69 3.90
CA PRO A 403 10.34 5.01 4.66
C PRO A 403 10.17 3.57 4.20
N ARG A 404 10.32 2.64 5.14
CA ARG A 404 10.14 1.20 4.92
C ARG A 404 9.41 0.56 6.08
N GLY A 405 8.81 -0.59 5.84
CA GLY A 405 8.16 -1.33 6.90
C GLY A 405 7.20 -2.40 6.41
N LEU A 406 6.25 -2.76 7.26
CA LEU A 406 5.26 -3.79 6.99
C LEU A 406 3.86 -3.17 6.96
N LEU A 407 3.14 -3.43 5.87
CA LEU A 407 1.69 -3.27 5.84
C LEU A 407 1.09 -4.54 6.45
N PHE A 408 0.88 -4.53 7.76
CA PHE A 408 0.29 -5.65 8.48
C PHE A 408 -1.21 -5.69 8.21
N VAL A 409 -1.70 -6.84 7.76
CA VAL A 409 -3.13 -7.11 7.57
C VAL A 409 -3.45 -8.42 8.27
N CYS A 410 -4.52 -8.47 9.05
CA CYS A 410 -5.00 -9.74 9.61
C CYS A 410 -6.52 -9.84 9.69
N TYR A 411 -6.99 -11.09 9.73
CA TYR A 411 -8.40 -11.48 9.72
C TYR A 411 -8.75 -12.34 10.94
N GLN A 412 -9.93 -12.07 11.49
CA GLN A 412 -10.45 -12.70 12.70
C GLN A 412 -11.96 -12.52 12.86
N ALA A 413 -12.61 -13.35 13.68
CA ALA A 413 -14.04 -13.20 14.03
C ALA A 413 -14.28 -12.28 15.25
N ASP A 414 -13.27 -12.03 16.09
CA ASP A 414 -13.36 -11.16 17.27
C ASP A 414 -12.07 -10.34 17.48
N LEU A 415 -12.13 -9.04 17.17
CA LEU A 415 -11.02 -8.10 17.35
C LEU A 415 -10.46 -8.08 18.77
N LYS A 416 -11.33 -8.15 19.78
CA LYS A 416 -10.94 -8.00 21.19
C LYS A 416 -10.23 -9.25 21.69
N ARG A 417 -10.72 -10.42 21.32
CA ARG A 417 -10.19 -11.71 21.79
C ARG A 417 -8.94 -12.15 21.04
N GLN A 418 -8.74 -11.65 19.82
CA GLN A 418 -7.64 -12.08 18.94
C GLN A 418 -6.60 -10.95 18.83
N PHE A 419 -6.69 -10.08 17.81
CA PHE A 419 -5.69 -9.04 17.55
C PHE A 419 -5.37 -8.17 18.78
N GLU A 420 -6.37 -7.57 19.43
CA GLU A 420 -6.12 -6.69 20.58
C GLU A 420 -5.56 -7.46 21.79
N PHE A 421 -5.97 -8.72 21.97
CA PHE A 421 -5.49 -9.54 23.07
C PHE A 421 -4.02 -9.88 22.89
N ILE A 422 -3.63 -10.33 21.69
CA ILE A 422 -2.22 -10.60 21.37
C ILE A 422 -1.38 -9.34 21.60
N GLN A 423 -1.84 -8.19 21.08
CA GLN A 423 -1.13 -6.92 21.17
C GLN A 423 -0.97 -6.46 22.63
N ALA A 424 -2.06 -6.33 23.38
CA ALA A 424 -2.06 -5.71 24.70
C ALA A 424 -1.75 -6.68 25.85
N SER A 425 -2.26 -7.91 25.77
CA SER A 425 -2.18 -8.88 26.87
C SER A 425 -0.98 -9.80 26.78
N TRP A 426 -0.38 -9.96 25.59
CA TRP A 426 0.81 -10.79 25.39
C TRP A 426 2.05 -9.97 25.06
N MET A 427 2.03 -9.24 23.94
CA MET A 427 3.21 -8.54 23.42
C MET A 427 3.61 -7.34 24.31
N ASP A 428 2.66 -6.44 24.62
CA ASP A 428 2.93 -5.25 25.44
C ASP A 428 3.01 -5.54 26.94
N ARG A 429 2.59 -6.74 27.36
CA ARG A 429 2.57 -7.12 28.78
C ARG A 429 3.91 -7.69 29.22
N ALA A 430 4.64 -6.93 30.05
CA ALA A 430 5.96 -7.30 30.55
C ALA A 430 5.96 -8.63 31.34
N ASN A 431 4.92 -8.87 32.13
CA ASN A 431 4.80 -10.07 32.95
C ASN A 431 4.05 -11.23 32.25
N PHE A 432 4.05 -11.27 30.92
CA PHE A 432 3.51 -12.39 30.16
C PHE A 432 4.63 -13.33 29.67
N PRO A 433 4.54 -14.68 29.85
CA PRO A 433 3.48 -15.47 30.52
C PRO A 433 3.17 -15.06 31.96
N PRO A 434 1.90 -15.17 32.41
CA PRO A 434 1.42 -14.55 33.65
C PRO A 434 2.10 -15.08 34.92
N ASN A 435 1.91 -14.36 36.03
CA ASN A 435 2.33 -14.75 37.39
C ASN A 435 3.83 -15.05 37.59
N ARG A 436 4.71 -14.54 36.71
CA ARG A 436 6.17 -14.64 36.93
C ARG A 436 6.70 -13.66 37.98
N ASN A 437 5.98 -12.57 38.25
CA ASN A 437 6.33 -11.55 39.24
C ASN A 437 5.63 -11.73 40.60
N SER A 438 5.00 -12.87 40.88
CA SER A 438 4.38 -13.12 42.19
C SER A 438 5.47 -13.19 43.27
N GLN A 439 5.47 -12.23 44.20
CA GLN A 439 6.53 -12.04 45.21
C GLN A 439 6.70 -13.23 46.18
N ASP A 440 5.79 -14.21 46.18
CA ASP A 440 5.74 -15.24 47.22
C ASP A 440 6.47 -16.56 46.91
N THR A 441 6.93 -16.81 45.67
CA THR A 441 7.65 -18.06 45.36
C THR A 441 8.65 -17.90 44.20
N THR A 442 9.96 -17.83 44.51
CA THR A 442 11.00 -18.13 43.52
C THR A 442 11.07 -19.66 43.36
N PRO A 443 10.80 -20.22 42.17
CA PRO A 443 10.83 -21.66 41.97
C PRO A 443 12.25 -22.22 42.22
N PRO A 444 12.38 -23.49 42.67
CA PRO A 444 13.68 -24.14 42.78
C PRO A 444 14.44 -24.09 41.44
N GLY A 445 15.69 -23.63 41.48
CA GLY A 445 16.53 -23.50 40.29
C GLY A 445 16.50 -22.12 39.62
N HIS A 446 15.74 -21.15 40.15
CA HIS A 446 15.77 -19.75 39.71
C HIS A 446 16.48 -18.84 40.72
N ALA A 447 17.17 -17.82 40.21
CA ALA A 447 17.66 -16.71 41.02
C ALA A 447 16.47 -15.90 41.58
N ASN A 448 16.68 -15.28 42.75
CA ASN A 448 15.69 -14.40 43.40
C ASN A 448 16.06 -12.92 43.14
N PRO A 449 15.14 -12.08 42.63
CA PRO A 449 13.76 -12.41 42.21
C PRO A 449 13.70 -13.20 40.90
N ARG A 450 12.59 -13.92 40.70
CA ARG A 450 12.34 -14.64 39.44
C ARG A 450 12.32 -13.66 38.26
N PRO A 451 12.98 -13.98 37.14
CA PRO A 451 13.01 -13.13 35.96
C PRO A 451 11.62 -12.84 35.36
N VAL A 452 11.42 -11.61 34.90
CA VAL A 452 10.22 -11.16 34.20
C VAL A 452 10.55 -10.99 32.71
N PRO A 453 9.89 -11.71 31.79
CA PRO A 453 10.27 -11.73 30.38
C PRO A 453 10.39 -10.35 29.73
N GLY A 454 9.57 -9.39 30.14
CA GLY A 454 9.51 -8.07 29.52
C GLY A 454 8.55 -8.04 28.33
N ARG A 455 8.47 -6.87 27.70
CA ARG A 455 7.65 -6.66 26.50
C ARG A 455 8.33 -7.32 25.29
N ASP A 456 7.57 -7.55 24.22
CA ASP A 456 8.13 -7.98 22.95
C ASP A 456 9.09 -6.89 22.40
N PRO A 457 10.41 -7.17 22.33
CA PRO A 457 11.41 -6.15 21.99
C PRO A 457 11.52 -5.88 20.48
N VAL A 458 10.78 -6.62 19.64
CA VAL A 458 10.79 -6.42 18.19
C VAL A 458 9.78 -5.35 17.82
N THR A 459 8.61 -5.35 18.45
CA THR A 459 7.46 -4.57 18.00
C THR A 459 6.92 -3.57 19.01
N GLN A 460 7.22 -3.74 20.31
CA GLN A 460 6.68 -2.88 21.36
C GLN A 460 7.68 -1.82 21.80
N ASN A 461 7.16 -0.67 22.22
CA ASN A 461 7.97 0.32 22.90
C ASN A 461 8.27 -0.17 24.33
N CYS A 462 9.54 -0.40 24.63
CA CYS A 462 9.98 -0.80 25.96
C CYS A 462 10.17 0.41 26.89
N THR A 463 10.01 1.63 26.40
CA THR A 463 10.10 2.86 27.18
C THR A 463 8.73 3.49 27.31
N ASP A 464 8.32 3.77 28.53
CA ASP A 464 7.11 4.53 28.79
C ASP A 464 7.29 5.97 28.27
N PRO A 465 6.45 6.44 27.34
CA PRO A 465 6.66 7.73 26.69
C PRO A 465 6.35 8.93 27.59
N ASP A 466 5.55 8.75 28.64
CA ASP A 466 5.15 9.84 29.54
C ASP A 466 6.17 10.04 30.67
N THR A 467 6.76 8.95 31.17
CA THR A 467 7.68 8.94 32.31
C THR A 467 9.14 8.77 31.90
N GLY A 468 9.40 8.25 30.69
CA GLY A 468 10.73 7.83 30.24
C GLY A 468 11.24 6.54 30.92
N GLU A 469 10.41 5.87 31.71
CA GLU A 469 10.79 4.64 32.41
C GLU A 469 10.99 3.50 31.41
N VAL A 470 12.15 2.86 31.45
CA VAL A 470 12.46 1.72 30.58
C VAL A 470 12.07 0.43 31.29
N THR A 471 11.17 -0.34 30.69
CA THR A 471 10.87 -1.71 31.09
C THR A 471 11.90 -2.66 30.45
N PRO A 472 12.85 -3.23 31.21
CA PRO A 472 13.83 -4.15 30.66
C PRO A 472 13.19 -5.47 30.22
N VAL A 473 13.87 -6.15 29.30
CA VAL A 473 13.68 -7.56 28.98
C VAL A 473 14.70 -8.37 29.77
N ASP A 474 14.26 -9.36 30.53
CA ASP A 474 15.17 -10.27 31.22
C ASP A 474 15.63 -11.39 30.29
N TYR A 475 16.91 -11.38 29.92
CA TYR A 475 17.53 -12.50 29.23
C TYR A 475 17.85 -13.62 30.25
N GLU A 476 17.10 -14.72 30.19
CA GLU A 476 17.29 -15.88 31.07
C GLU A 476 18.42 -16.80 30.57
N SER A 477 19.34 -17.19 31.46
CA SER A 477 20.47 -18.08 31.16
C SER A 477 20.84 -18.94 32.35
N ARG A 478 21.47 -20.11 32.10
CA ARG A 478 22.00 -20.95 33.18
C ARG A 478 23.44 -20.56 33.50
N ASP A 479 23.75 -20.46 34.77
CA ASP A 479 25.13 -20.37 35.25
C ASP A 479 25.82 -21.75 35.30
N THR A 480 27.09 -21.75 35.75
CA THR A 480 27.88 -22.97 35.91
C THR A 480 27.35 -23.94 36.97
N GLY A 481 26.50 -23.48 37.89
CA GLY A 481 25.82 -24.29 38.91
C GLY A 481 24.43 -24.79 38.48
N GLY A 482 23.98 -24.45 37.26
CA GLY A 482 22.66 -24.80 36.73
C GLY A 482 21.53 -23.86 37.15
N LEU A 483 21.81 -22.82 37.95
CA LEU A 483 20.84 -21.81 38.39
C LEU A 483 20.46 -20.91 37.21
N ILE A 484 19.16 -20.69 37.01
CA ILE A 484 18.64 -19.75 36.03
C ILE A 484 18.80 -18.33 36.59
N ARG A 485 19.66 -17.54 35.94
CA ARG A 485 19.89 -16.12 36.21
C ARG A 485 19.27 -15.29 35.09
N HIS A 486 19.15 -13.99 35.34
CA HIS A 486 18.75 -13.03 34.33
C HIS A 486 19.79 -11.93 34.13
N THR A 487 19.87 -11.46 32.89
CA THR A 487 20.59 -10.24 32.51
C THR A 487 19.59 -9.28 31.88
N PRO A 488 19.29 -8.12 32.51
CA PRO A 488 18.34 -7.17 31.98
C PRO A 488 18.90 -6.48 30.72
N LEU A 489 18.07 -6.35 29.68
CA LEU A 489 18.39 -5.69 28.42
C LEU A 489 17.37 -4.61 28.10
N ASN A 490 17.86 -3.43 27.71
CA ASN A 490 17.02 -2.28 27.37
C ASN A 490 16.87 -2.11 25.85
N PHE A 491 15.66 -2.44 25.37
CA PHE A 491 15.07 -2.18 24.06
C PHE A 491 14.84 -0.69 23.74
N ALA A 492 15.26 -0.16 22.58
CA ALA A 492 14.58 1.01 21.99
C ALA A 492 13.37 0.53 21.16
N GLN A 493 12.55 1.46 20.68
CA GLN A 493 11.50 1.15 19.72
C GLN A 493 12.07 1.09 18.29
N PHE A 494 11.75 0.02 17.57
CA PHE A 494 12.17 -0.16 16.17
C PHE A 494 11.01 -0.27 15.18
N VAL A 495 9.81 -0.46 15.71
CA VAL A 495 8.59 -0.54 14.91
C VAL A 495 7.65 0.56 15.37
N GLN A 496 7.32 1.46 14.46
CA GLN A 496 6.42 2.59 14.73
C GLN A 496 5.09 2.42 13.99
N THR A 497 3.99 2.62 14.69
CA THR A 497 2.65 2.63 14.09
C THR A 497 2.36 3.98 13.46
N THR A 498 2.13 3.97 12.15
CA THR A 498 1.92 5.19 11.35
C THR A 498 0.55 5.22 10.66
N GLY A 499 -0.33 4.29 11.02
CA GLY A 499 -1.69 4.18 10.50
C GLY A 499 -2.34 2.88 10.95
N SER A 500 -3.62 2.95 11.32
CA SER A 500 -4.39 1.76 11.71
C SER A 500 -5.87 1.92 11.36
N VAL A 501 -6.49 0.83 10.90
CA VAL A 501 -7.93 0.76 10.61
C VAL A 501 -8.49 -0.58 11.08
N TYR A 502 -9.64 -0.52 11.75
CA TYR A 502 -10.53 -1.66 11.93
C TYR A 502 -11.65 -1.58 10.91
N ALA A 503 -11.76 -2.62 10.09
CA ALA A 503 -12.78 -2.76 9.08
C ALA A 503 -13.44 -4.14 9.18
N PHE A 504 -14.53 -4.32 8.46
CA PHE A 504 -15.22 -5.59 8.31
C PHE A 504 -15.33 -5.93 6.84
N MET A 505 -14.89 -7.13 6.46
CA MET A 505 -14.93 -7.66 5.11
C MET A 505 -16.19 -8.54 4.97
N PRO A 506 -17.30 -7.99 4.44
CA PRO A 506 -18.58 -8.70 4.43
C PRO A 506 -18.64 -9.76 3.32
N SER A 507 -19.66 -10.62 3.40
CA SER A 507 -19.97 -11.57 2.35
C SER A 507 -20.55 -10.90 1.10
N LEU A 508 -20.49 -11.60 -0.05
CA LEU A 508 -20.96 -11.08 -1.34
C LEU A 508 -22.46 -10.74 -1.32
N SER A 509 -23.30 -11.55 -0.66
CA SER A 509 -24.73 -11.22 -0.49
C SER A 509 -24.97 -9.94 0.30
N ILE A 510 -24.10 -9.63 1.27
CA ILE A 510 -24.16 -8.38 2.04
C ILE A 510 -23.63 -7.20 1.24
N LEU A 511 -22.60 -7.37 0.41
CA LEU A 511 -22.18 -6.33 -0.55
C LEU A 511 -23.32 -5.94 -1.49
N ARG A 512 -24.06 -6.91 -2.01
CA ARG A 512 -25.26 -6.66 -2.83
C ARG A 512 -26.34 -5.89 -2.06
N GLY A 513 -26.59 -6.25 -0.81
CA GLY A 513 -27.50 -5.49 0.06
C GLY A 513 -27.05 -4.04 0.25
N LEU A 514 -25.76 -3.82 0.51
CA LEU A 514 -25.19 -2.48 0.69
C LEU A 514 -25.33 -1.63 -0.58
N CYS A 515 -25.24 -2.21 -1.78
CA CYS A 515 -25.50 -1.51 -3.05
C CYS A 515 -26.93 -0.95 -3.13
N GLU A 516 -27.87 -1.52 -2.38
CA GLU A 516 -29.27 -1.12 -2.28
C GLU A 516 -29.57 -0.29 -1.02
N GLY A 517 -28.54 0.01 -0.21
CA GLY A 517 -28.67 0.76 1.03
C GLY A 517 -29.27 -0.05 2.16
N ARG A 518 -29.09 -1.37 2.17
CA ARG A 518 -29.61 -2.27 3.20
C ARG A 518 -28.51 -3.14 3.76
N LEU A 519 -28.46 -3.28 5.09
CA LEU A 519 -27.52 -4.16 5.76
C LEU A 519 -28.14 -5.55 5.97
N ALA A 520 -28.51 -6.20 4.87
CA ALA A 520 -29.19 -7.49 4.84
C ALA A 520 -28.77 -8.27 3.58
N PRO A 521 -28.74 -9.62 3.61
CA PRO A 521 -28.29 -10.41 2.49
C PRO A 521 -29.27 -10.29 1.31
N VAL A 522 -28.72 -10.10 0.11
CA VAL A 522 -29.47 -10.13 -1.16
C VAL A 522 -28.90 -11.24 -2.04
N GLY A 523 -29.78 -12.17 -2.46
CA GLY A 523 -29.40 -13.29 -3.32
C GLY A 523 -28.96 -12.84 -4.71
N GLY A 524 -27.95 -13.51 -5.28
CA GLY A 524 -27.53 -13.25 -6.66
C GLY A 524 -28.54 -13.81 -7.66
N GLN A 525 -28.99 -13.00 -8.63
CA GLN A 525 -29.53 -13.56 -9.88
C GLN A 525 -28.39 -14.30 -10.60
N THR A 526 -28.36 -15.61 -10.46
CA THR A 526 -27.69 -16.49 -11.43
C THR A 526 -28.60 -16.59 -12.64
N GLY A 527 -28.09 -16.24 -13.83
CA GLY A 527 -28.83 -16.32 -15.07
C GLY A 527 -29.35 -17.74 -15.31
N GLN A 528 -30.66 -17.93 -15.22
CA GLN A 528 -31.32 -19.12 -15.75
C GLN A 528 -31.42 -19.00 -17.27
N SER A 529 -30.78 -19.94 -17.96
CA SER A 529 -31.10 -20.33 -19.31
C SER A 529 -32.57 -20.71 -19.42
N GLY A 530 -33.39 -19.79 -19.93
CA GLY A 530 -34.76 -20.04 -20.35
C GLY A 530 -34.86 -19.83 -21.86
N THR A 531 -34.86 -20.92 -22.61
CA THR A 531 -35.26 -20.96 -24.02
C THR A 531 -36.65 -20.36 -24.20
N GLN A 532 -36.77 -19.22 -24.88
CA GLN A 532 -37.98 -18.84 -25.59
C GLN A 532 -37.63 -18.30 -26.97
N THR A 533 -37.89 -19.15 -27.96
CA THR A 533 -38.11 -18.84 -29.36
C THR A 533 -39.28 -17.87 -29.54
N GLY A 534 -39.09 -16.79 -30.31
CA GLY A 534 -40.17 -15.92 -30.76
C GLY A 534 -39.63 -14.63 -31.35
N GLY A 535 -39.53 -14.55 -32.68
CA GLY A 535 -38.97 -13.39 -33.38
C GLY A 535 -39.96 -12.22 -33.50
N GLN A 536 -39.42 -11.02 -33.70
CA GLN A 536 -39.80 -10.09 -34.77
C GLN A 536 -38.92 -8.82 -34.75
N THR A 537 -38.33 -8.56 -35.92
CA THR A 537 -37.97 -7.28 -36.55
C THR A 537 -38.25 -5.95 -35.82
N GLY A 538 -37.25 -5.07 -35.80
CA GLY A 538 -37.49 -3.63 -36.04
C GLY A 538 -36.75 -2.61 -35.16
N GLN A 539 -35.93 -1.79 -35.83
CA GLN A 539 -35.49 -0.42 -35.49
C GLN A 539 -34.32 -0.20 -34.53
N ILE A 540 -33.19 0.17 -35.16
CA ILE A 540 -32.03 0.83 -34.58
C ILE A 540 -32.47 2.23 -34.12
N GLY A 541 -32.55 2.45 -32.81
CA GLY A 541 -32.84 3.73 -32.17
C GLY A 541 -31.68 4.18 -31.28
N GLY A 542 -31.04 5.27 -31.69
CA GLY A 542 -30.04 6.12 -31.02
C GLY A 542 -29.40 5.68 -29.70
N GLN A 543 -28.06 5.52 -29.73
CA GLN A 543 -27.24 5.66 -28.52
C GLN A 543 -27.57 6.99 -27.81
N PRO A 544 -27.79 7.00 -26.49
CA PRO A 544 -27.87 8.25 -25.75
C PRO A 544 -26.51 8.96 -25.86
N ARG A 545 -26.51 10.15 -26.47
CA ARG A 545 -25.34 11.03 -26.48
C ARG A 545 -24.95 11.34 -25.03
N PRO A 546 -23.69 11.15 -24.64
CA PRO A 546 -23.21 11.65 -23.35
C PRO A 546 -23.43 13.16 -23.30
N GLN A 547 -24.09 13.65 -22.25
CA GLN A 547 -24.00 15.07 -21.91
C GLN A 547 -22.57 15.34 -21.41
N PRO A 548 -21.91 16.43 -21.86
CA PRO A 548 -20.49 16.63 -21.59
C PRO A 548 -20.26 16.92 -20.10
N VAL A 549 -19.43 16.10 -19.48
CA VAL A 549 -18.60 16.54 -18.35
C VAL A 549 -17.78 17.73 -18.88
N LYS A 550 -17.75 18.87 -18.18
CA LYS A 550 -16.87 19.99 -18.58
C LYS A 550 -15.46 19.41 -18.75
N ALA A 551 -14.95 19.40 -19.98
CA ALA A 551 -13.59 18.99 -20.29
C ALA A 551 -12.62 19.84 -19.46
N TYR A 552 -11.42 19.33 -19.19
CA TYR A 552 -10.34 20.17 -18.67
C TYR A 552 -10.19 21.39 -19.60
N PRO A 553 -10.03 22.62 -19.06
CA PRO A 553 -9.99 23.82 -19.87
C PRO A 553 -8.77 23.85 -20.80
N CYS A 554 -7.70 23.16 -20.42
CA CYS A 554 -6.51 22.89 -21.22
C CYS A 554 -5.77 21.68 -20.65
N ASP A 555 -5.16 20.87 -21.52
CA ASP A 555 -4.27 19.77 -21.19
C ASP A 555 -2.79 20.16 -21.35
N GLU A 556 -2.43 20.93 -22.38
CA GLU A 556 -1.05 21.34 -22.66
C GLU A 556 -1.01 22.61 -23.54
N PHE A 557 0.04 23.43 -23.38
CA PHE A 557 0.31 24.58 -24.24
C PHE A 557 1.63 24.42 -24.98
N VAL A 558 1.60 24.59 -26.30
CA VAL A 558 2.81 24.61 -27.12
C VAL A 558 2.94 25.98 -27.78
N SER A 559 4.06 26.67 -27.54
CA SER A 559 4.36 27.94 -28.19
C SER A 559 4.45 27.77 -29.70
N VAL A 560 3.82 28.66 -30.45
CA VAL A 560 4.00 28.74 -31.90
C VAL A 560 5.38 29.36 -32.19
N PRO A 561 6.35 28.62 -32.75
CA PRO A 561 7.75 29.05 -32.79
C PRO A 561 7.98 30.45 -33.41
N ASP A 562 7.36 30.74 -34.55
CA ASP A 562 7.54 32.01 -35.29
C ASP A 562 6.57 33.13 -34.84
N GLN A 563 5.76 32.88 -33.80
CA GLN A 563 4.80 33.84 -33.23
C GLN A 563 5.01 34.08 -31.73
N TYR A 564 6.03 33.47 -31.10
CA TYR A 564 6.39 33.76 -29.73
C TYR A 564 7.04 35.15 -29.63
N ARG A 565 6.49 36.01 -28.76
CA ARG A 565 6.87 37.43 -28.57
C ARG A 565 6.93 38.27 -29.84
N ARG A 566 6.10 37.95 -30.84
CA ARG A 566 6.02 38.70 -32.08
C ARG A 566 5.01 39.83 -31.96
N ALA A 567 5.44 41.06 -32.21
CA ALA A 567 4.62 42.27 -32.09
C ALA A 567 3.96 42.44 -30.71
N GLY A 568 4.66 42.10 -29.63
CA GLY A 568 4.19 42.27 -28.25
C GLY A 568 3.08 41.30 -27.84
N GLN A 569 2.98 40.15 -28.51
CA GLN A 569 2.08 39.06 -28.12
C GLN A 569 2.77 37.71 -28.43
N SER A 570 2.28 36.65 -27.82
CA SER A 570 2.74 35.27 -28.08
C SER A 570 1.56 34.38 -28.39
N GLN A 571 1.67 33.58 -29.46
CA GLN A 571 0.66 32.59 -29.80
C GLN A 571 1.03 31.19 -29.28
N TYR A 572 0.00 30.45 -28.89
CA TYR A 572 0.10 29.10 -28.37
C TYR A 572 -0.99 28.21 -28.96
N TRP A 573 -0.63 26.97 -29.26
CA TRP A 573 -1.59 25.89 -29.43
C TRP A 573 -1.98 25.38 -28.04
N ALA A 574 -3.27 25.49 -27.70
CA ALA A 574 -3.84 24.99 -26.46
C ALA A 574 -4.61 23.70 -26.76
N PHE A 575 -4.08 22.58 -26.26
CA PHE A 575 -4.65 21.24 -26.44
C PHE A 575 -5.69 20.97 -25.36
N HIS A 576 -6.82 20.36 -25.72
CA HIS A 576 -7.85 19.92 -24.77
C HIS A 576 -8.65 18.76 -25.35
N GLY A 577 -8.63 17.61 -24.67
CA GLY A 577 -9.21 16.37 -25.16
C GLY A 577 -8.67 16.00 -26.55
N ASP A 578 -9.57 15.77 -27.50
CA ASP A 578 -9.26 15.45 -28.90
C ASP A 578 -9.21 16.69 -29.82
N ARG A 579 -9.01 17.87 -29.22
CA ARG A 579 -9.01 19.16 -29.91
C ARG A 579 -7.82 20.02 -29.54
N CYS A 580 -7.57 21.00 -30.39
CA CYS A 580 -6.59 22.04 -30.20
C CYS A 580 -7.14 23.37 -30.74
N ARG A 581 -6.87 24.48 -30.05
CA ARG A 581 -7.17 25.84 -30.52
C ARG A 581 -5.93 26.70 -30.53
N LEU A 582 -5.93 27.73 -31.36
CA LEU A 582 -4.88 28.75 -31.37
C LEU A 582 -5.29 29.92 -30.50
N ILE A 583 -4.46 30.27 -29.53
CA ILE A 583 -4.67 31.42 -28.63
C ILE A 583 -3.52 32.42 -28.78
N SER A 584 -3.76 33.67 -28.40
CA SER A 584 -2.74 34.72 -28.30
C SER A 584 -2.81 35.38 -26.93
N ILE A 585 -1.66 35.65 -26.34
CA ILE A 585 -1.50 36.35 -25.06
C ILE A 585 -0.65 37.59 -25.31
N ALA A 586 -1.18 38.77 -24.99
CA ALA A 586 -0.45 40.03 -25.12
C ALA A 586 0.59 40.20 -23.99
N ASP A 587 1.73 40.81 -24.31
CA ASP A 587 2.70 41.30 -23.32
C ASP A 587 2.06 42.43 -22.49
N GLY A 588 2.61 42.70 -21.30
CA GLY A 588 2.13 43.75 -20.40
C GLY A 588 1.40 43.20 -19.18
N THR A 589 1.11 44.09 -18.22
CA THR A 589 0.70 43.70 -16.86
C THR A 589 -0.62 42.94 -16.77
N ALA A 590 -1.52 43.12 -17.74
CA ALA A 590 -2.81 42.45 -17.77
C ALA A 590 -2.79 41.07 -18.44
N HIS A 591 -1.75 40.77 -19.24
CA HIS A 591 -1.59 39.52 -19.99
C HIS A 591 -2.88 39.06 -20.69
N THR A 592 -3.57 39.97 -21.39
CA THR A 592 -4.88 39.69 -21.99
C THR A 592 -4.78 38.58 -23.03
N ASP A 593 -5.58 37.53 -22.86
CA ASP A 593 -5.64 36.39 -23.76
C ASP A 593 -6.85 36.49 -24.71
N ARG A 594 -6.71 35.92 -25.91
CA ARG A 594 -7.81 35.80 -26.88
C ARG A 594 -7.68 34.53 -27.71
N ARG A 595 -8.83 34.02 -28.15
CA ARG A 595 -8.89 32.97 -29.17
C ARG A 595 -8.55 33.57 -30.54
N VAL A 596 -7.61 32.95 -31.25
CA VAL A 596 -7.20 33.33 -32.62
C VAL A 596 -7.90 32.45 -33.64
N GLU A 597 -7.95 31.15 -33.39
CA GLU A 597 -8.68 30.16 -34.20
C GLU A 597 -9.54 29.29 -33.29
N ASP A 598 -10.68 28.83 -33.82
CA ASP A 598 -11.57 27.89 -33.14
C ASP A 598 -10.97 26.49 -33.02
N ASP A 599 -11.63 25.64 -32.23
CA ASP A 599 -11.21 24.25 -32.03
C ASP A 599 -11.09 23.49 -33.35
N THR A 600 -9.91 22.92 -33.55
CA THR A 600 -9.61 21.94 -34.60
C THR A 600 -9.38 20.58 -33.97
N TRP A 601 -9.76 19.52 -34.67
CA TRP A 601 -9.52 18.15 -34.21
C TRP A 601 -8.04 17.81 -34.30
N LEU A 602 -7.49 17.04 -33.35
CA LEU A 602 -6.10 16.58 -33.43
C LEU A 602 -5.82 15.78 -34.70
N THR A 603 -6.83 15.07 -35.22
CA THR A 603 -6.73 14.31 -36.47
C THR A 603 -6.49 15.18 -37.71
N SER A 604 -6.72 16.50 -37.62
CA SER A 604 -6.34 17.45 -38.68
C SER A 604 -4.83 17.67 -38.78
N TRP A 605 -4.09 17.37 -37.71
CA TRP A 605 -2.64 17.37 -37.68
C TRP A 605 -2.14 16.02 -38.15
N THR A 606 -1.44 15.98 -39.28
CA THR A 606 -0.90 14.74 -39.87
C THR A 606 -0.02 13.96 -38.90
N CYS A 607 0.73 14.65 -38.04
CA CYS A 607 1.59 14.04 -37.03
C CYS A 607 0.84 13.48 -35.81
N LEU A 608 -0.39 13.92 -35.56
CA LEU A 608 -1.26 13.49 -34.45
C LEU A 608 -2.43 12.61 -34.94
N ARG A 609 -2.31 12.04 -36.14
CA ARG A 609 -3.24 11.01 -36.60
C ARG A 609 -3.24 9.88 -35.57
N ASP A 610 -4.45 9.47 -35.20
CA ASP A 610 -4.75 8.45 -34.19
C ASP A 610 -4.45 8.82 -32.73
N VAL A 611 -4.08 10.08 -32.47
CA VAL A 611 -3.91 10.61 -31.11
C VAL A 611 -5.26 11.13 -30.61
N GLY A 612 -5.81 10.48 -29.58
CA GLY A 612 -7.06 10.88 -28.95
C GLY A 612 -6.91 12.05 -27.97
N ARG A 613 -5.72 12.23 -27.39
CA ARG A 613 -5.40 13.32 -26.47
C ARG A 613 -3.90 13.53 -26.38
N VAL A 614 -3.45 14.78 -26.34
CA VAL A 614 -2.05 15.12 -26.00
C VAL A 614 -1.97 15.25 -24.48
N ASP A 615 -1.09 14.48 -23.84
CA ASP A 615 -0.92 14.53 -22.39
C ASP A 615 0.08 15.62 -22.00
N CYS A 616 1.26 15.63 -22.63
CA CYS A 616 2.23 16.70 -22.50
C CYS A 616 3.19 16.76 -23.69
N VAL A 617 3.88 17.88 -23.85
CA VAL A 617 4.83 18.11 -24.95
C VAL A 617 6.16 18.61 -24.42
N LEU A 618 7.25 17.98 -24.87
CA LEU A 618 8.62 18.42 -24.54
C LEU A 618 9.35 18.87 -25.82
N PRO A 619 9.76 20.14 -25.92
CA PRO A 619 10.61 20.61 -27.01
C PRO A 619 11.96 19.89 -27.03
N VAL A 620 12.42 19.48 -28.22
CA VAL A 620 13.78 18.96 -28.38
C VAL A 620 14.77 20.13 -28.33
N PRO A 621 15.65 20.23 -27.32
CA PRO A 621 16.30 21.49 -26.96
C PRO A 621 17.15 22.12 -28.07
N ASP A 622 17.90 21.32 -28.80
CA ASP A 622 18.80 21.72 -29.89
C ASP A 622 18.12 21.73 -31.27
N GLN A 623 16.80 21.45 -31.33
CA GLN A 623 16.01 21.43 -32.55
C GLN A 623 14.79 22.37 -32.47
N GLN A 624 14.93 23.51 -31.79
CA GLN A 624 13.93 24.58 -31.79
C GLN A 624 14.29 25.68 -32.80
N ASP A 625 13.54 25.74 -33.89
CA ASP A 625 13.66 26.67 -35.02
C ASP A 625 14.96 26.64 -35.89
N PRO A 626 15.66 25.50 -36.11
CA PRO A 626 16.55 25.38 -37.26
C PRO A 626 15.81 25.57 -38.58
N ALA A 627 16.04 26.71 -39.25
CA ALA A 627 15.48 27.03 -40.57
C ALA A 627 13.93 26.98 -40.64
N GLY A 628 13.23 27.40 -39.58
CA GLY A 628 11.77 27.41 -39.53
C GLY A 628 11.14 26.12 -39.02
N LYS A 629 11.93 25.09 -38.66
CA LYS A 629 11.45 23.77 -38.24
C LYS A 629 11.78 23.52 -36.77
N SER A 630 10.77 23.23 -35.95
CA SER A 630 10.94 22.80 -34.55
C SER A 630 10.51 21.35 -34.36
N VAL A 631 11.19 20.61 -33.47
CA VAL A 631 10.92 19.19 -33.17
C VAL A 631 10.49 19.01 -31.72
N TYR A 632 9.54 18.11 -31.48
CA TYR A 632 8.93 17.88 -30.17
C TYR A 632 8.77 16.39 -29.90
N TRP A 633 9.01 15.98 -28.65
CA TRP A 633 8.45 14.74 -28.12
C TRP A 633 7.01 15.02 -27.66
N VAL A 634 6.05 14.34 -28.27
CA VAL A 634 4.63 14.43 -27.89
C VAL A 634 4.27 13.16 -27.14
N PHE A 635 3.92 13.32 -25.87
CA PHE A 635 3.44 12.25 -25.01
C PHE A 635 1.91 12.20 -25.11
N HIS A 636 1.38 11.00 -25.34
CA HIS A 636 -0.05 10.77 -25.50
C HIS A 636 -0.45 9.38 -25.02
N SER A 637 -1.70 9.25 -24.61
CA SER A 637 -2.23 8.01 -24.03
C SER A 637 -3.16 7.30 -24.99
N THR A 638 -2.88 6.02 -25.23
CA THR A 638 -3.76 5.12 -25.98
C THR A 638 -4.06 3.90 -25.12
N ALA A 639 -5.36 3.62 -24.86
CA ALA A 639 -5.81 2.46 -24.07
C ALA A 639 -5.15 2.35 -22.67
N GLY A 640 -4.95 3.48 -21.98
CA GLY A 640 -4.42 3.51 -20.61
C GLY A 640 -2.90 3.34 -20.49
N ARG A 641 -2.17 3.39 -21.60
CA ARG A 641 -0.70 3.43 -21.61
C ARG A 641 -0.23 4.70 -22.31
N GLN A 642 0.61 5.47 -21.64
CA GLN A 642 1.26 6.62 -22.27
C GLN A 642 2.41 6.13 -23.16
N GLN A 643 2.45 6.66 -24.37
CA GLN A 643 3.52 6.51 -25.32
C GLN A 643 4.01 7.89 -25.73
N TYR A 644 5.11 7.96 -26.45
CA TYR A 644 5.56 9.20 -27.03
C TYR A 644 6.00 9.00 -28.48
N ARG A 645 5.78 10.03 -29.30
CA ARG A 645 6.27 10.11 -30.69
C ARG A 645 7.11 11.35 -30.88
N LEU A 646 7.90 11.38 -31.95
CA LEU A 646 8.63 12.57 -32.35
C LEU A 646 7.90 13.23 -33.51
N VAL A 647 7.57 14.50 -33.36
CA VAL A 647 6.90 15.28 -34.41
C VAL A 647 7.70 16.53 -34.71
N SER A 648 7.51 17.08 -35.89
CA SER A 648 8.02 18.40 -36.22
C SER A 648 6.91 19.33 -36.69
N ILE A 649 7.13 20.62 -36.47
CA ILE A 649 6.30 21.70 -36.94
C ILE A 649 7.20 22.66 -37.70
N THR A 650 6.88 22.91 -38.97
CA THR A 650 7.57 23.91 -39.78
C THR A 650 6.66 25.12 -39.96
N CYS A 651 7.09 26.26 -39.42
CA CYS A 651 6.36 27.51 -39.47
C CYS A 651 6.93 28.46 -40.54
N GLY A 652 6.04 29.26 -41.15
CA GLY A 652 6.41 30.27 -42.13
C GLY A 652 5.30 31.30 -42.34
N GLY A 653 5.44 32.47 -41.73
CA GLY A 653 4.55 33.61 -41.98
C GLY A 653 3.12 33.39 -41.49
N GLY A 654 2.94 32.75 -40.34
CA GLY A 654 1.63 32.45 -39.77
C GLY A 654 0.93 31.21 -40.37
N ARG A 655 1.64 30.44 -41.21
CA ARG A 655 1.23 29.10 -41.63
C ARG A 655 2.16 28.07 -41.04
N TYR A 656 1.66 26.86 -40.85
CA TYR A 656 2.45 25.74 -40.37
C TYR A 656 2.14 24.45 -41.14
N THR A 657 3.13 23.57 -41.16
CA THR A 657 2.96 22.17 -41.59
C THR A 657 3.51 21.27 -40.50
N THR A 658 2.99 20.03 -40.41
CA THR A 658 3.41 19.09 -39.38
C THR A 658 3.82 17.75 -39.98
N ALA A 659 4.79 17.10 -39.35
CA ALA A 659 5.29 15.80 -39.80
C ALA A 659 5.55 14.87 -38.60
N LEU A 660 5.31 13.57 -38.82
CA LEU A 660 5.72 12.53 -37.88
C LEU A 660 7.17 12.16 -38.19
N GLU A 661 8.09 12.58 -37.32
CA GLU A 661 9.52 12.28 -37.46
C GLU A 661 9.84 10.86 -36.97
N ARG A 662 9.07 10.38 -35.98
CA ARG A 662 9.21 9.03 -35.44
C ARG A 662 7.89 8.55 -34.84
N SER A 663 7.52 7.31 -35.14
CA SER A 663 6.34 6.64 -34.58
C SER A 663 6.42 6.45 -33.07
N ASP A 664 5.30 6.02 -32.49
CA ASP A 664 5.17 5.78 -31.06
C ASP A 664 6.23 4.84 -30.49
N ARG A 665 6.75 5.24 -29.34
CA ARG A 665 7.65 4.47 -28.49
C ARG A 665 7.13 4.47 -27.08
N ASP A 666 7.50 3.41 -26.37
CA ASP A 666 7.22 3.31 -24.95
C ASP A 666 8.14 4.21 -24.12
N LEU A 667 7.66 4.66 -22.95
CA LEU A 667 8.46 5.44 -22.01
C LEU A 667 9.76 4.73 -21.58
N THR A 668 9.86 3.40 -21.67
CA THR A 668 11.09 2.64 -21.35
C THR A 668 12.32 3.04 -22.17
N TYR A 669 12.15 3.79 -23.27
CA TYR A 669 13.26 4.33 -24.06
C TYR A 669 13.91 5.58 -23.43
N TRP A 670 13.33 6.12 -22.36
CA TRP A 670 13.92 7.18 -21.54
C TRP A 670 14.49 6.56 -20.27
N GLY A 671 15.82 6.60 -20.11
CA GLY A 671 16.48 6.05 -18.92
C GLY A 671 16.08 6.80 -17.64
N SER A 672 15.91 8.11 -17.76
CA SER A 672 15.52 9.01 -16.66
C SER A 672 14.06 8.83 -16.21
N LEU A 673 13.21 8.25 -17.08
CA LEU A 673 11.80 7.94 -16.79
C LEU A 673 11.60 6.50 -16.30
N SER A 674 12.66 5.79 -15.90
CA SER A 674 12.51 4.49 -15.25
C SER A 674 11.58 4.60 -14.04
N GLY A 675 10.56 3.73 -14.01
CA GLY A 675 9.52 3.71 -12.97
C GLY A 675 8.39 4.72 -13.16
N VAL A 676 8.42 5.55 -14.21
CA VAL A 676 7.35 6.51 -14.54
C VAL A 676 6.31 5.83 -15.42
N GLY A 677 5.07 5.75 -14.94
CA GLY A 677 3.94 5.19 -15.71
C GLY A 677 3.29 6.21 -16.66
N GLN A 678 3.28 7.48 -16.27
CA GLN A 678 2.73 8.59 -17.04
C GLN A 678 3.47 9.88 -16.67
N VAL A 679 3.99 10.57 -17.67
CA VAL A 679 4.48 11.94 -17.55
C VAL A 679 3.29 12.89 -17.68
N ASP A 680 3.13 13.76 -16.68
CA ASP A 680 2.01 14.69 -16.63
C ASP A 680 2.36 16.01 -17.29
N CYS A 681 3.51 16.60 -16.96
CA CYS A 681 4.00 17.81 -17.60
C CYS A 681 5.49 18.04 -17.37
N TRP A 682 6.03 18.99 -18.13
CA TRP A 682 7.43 19.38 -18.10
C TRP A 682 7.58 20.84 -17.71
N LEU A 683 8.61 21.14 -16.92
CA LEU A 683 9.00 22.51 -16.61
C LEU A 683 10.50 22.69 -16.89
N PRO A 684 10.90 23.55 -17.85
CA PRO A 684 12.31 23.85 -18.06
C PRO A 684 12.92 24.53 -16.84
N VAL A 685 14.15 24.14 -16.49
CA VAL A 685 14.97 24.88 -15.55
C VAL A 685 15.50 26.14 -16.25
N PRO A 686 15.04 27.36 -15.89
CA PRO A 686 15.19 28.54 -16.74
C PRO A 686 16.64 28.91 -17.12
N ASP A 687 17.56 28.79 -16.17
CA ASP A 687 18.97 29.12 -16.33
C ASP A 687 19.84 27.93 -16.77
N GLN A 688 19.25 26.75 -16.92
CA GLN A 688 19.94 25.51 -17.33
C GLN A 688 19.39 24.96 -18.65
N GLN A 689 19.12 25.83 -19.63
CA GLN A 689 18.80 25.41 -21.00
C GLN A 689 20.06 25.50 -21.87
N ARG A 690 20.45 24.39 -22.49
CA ARG A 690 21.65 24.23 -23.35
C ARG A 690 22.97 24.64 -22.69
N VAL A 691 23.06 24.50 -21.37
CA VAL A 691 24.28 24.79 -20.61
C VAL A 691 25.20 23.57 -20.64
N GLY A 692 26.42 23.72 -21.16
CA GLY A 692 27.35 22.60 -21.29
C GLY A 692 26.87 21.50 -22.24
N GLY A 693 26.04 21.84 -23.23
CA GLY A 693 25.51 20.88 -24.21
C GLY A 693 24.40 19.98 -23.67
N LYS A 694 23.71 20.38 -22.60
CA LYS A 694 22.51 19.72 -22.09
C LYS A 694 21.49 20.73 -21.56
N SER A 695 20.24 20.28 -21.43
CA SER A 695 19.13 21.06 -20.88
C SER A 695 18.45 20.31 -19.76
N TRP A 696 18.01 21.01 -18.71
CA TRP A 696 17.41 20.40 -17.53
C TRP A 696 15.92 20.70 -17.45
N TYR A 697 15.18 19.71 -16.96
CA TYR A 697 13.73 19.77 -16.82
C TYR A 697 13.31 19.14 -15.50
N TRP A 698 12.37 19.79 -14.82
CA TRP A 698 11.56 19.09 -13.84
C TRP A 698 10.49 18.30 -14.59
N CYS A 699 10.53 16.98 -14.42
CA CYS A 699 9.56 16.05 -14.93
C CYS A 699 8.50 15.82 -13.85
N PHE A 700 7.28 16.32 -14.07
CA PHE A 700 6.14 16.00 -13.21
C PHE A 700 5.48 14.73 -13.75
N HIS A 701 5.26 13.77 -12.87
CA HIS A 701 4.70 12.48 -13.26
C HIS A 701 3.85 11.88 -12.14
N THR A 702 2.89 11.06 -12.53
CA THR A 702 2.00 10.40 -11.57
C THR A 702 2.43 8.96 -11.35
N THR A 703 2.79 8.64 -10.11
CA THR A 703 3.12 7.29 -9.66
C THR A 703 2.30 6.97 -8.42
N GLY A 704 1.55 5.87 -8.42
CA GLY A 704 0.64 5.55 -7.30
C GLY A 704 -0.47 6.60 -7.08
N GLY A 705 -0.83 7.33 -8.15
CA GLY A 705 -1.86 8.37 -8.16
C GLY A 705 -1.61 9.56 -7.23
N ARG A 706 -0.34 9.82 -6.92
CA ARG A 706 0.17 11.10 -6.46
C ARG A 706 1.10 11.63 -7.53
N GLN A 707 0.97 12.92 -7.83
CA GLN A 707 1.95 13.56 -8.71
C GLN A 707 3.21 13.84 -7.90
N GLN A 708 4.32 13.38 -8.44
CA GLN A 708 5.67 13.64 -7.96
C GLN A 708 6.41 14.41 -9.04
N TYR A 709 7.57 14.95 -8.69
CA TYR A 709 8.48 15.54 -9.65
C TYR A 709 9.90 15.09 -9.41
N ARG A 710 10.65 14.91 -10.50
CA ARG A 710 12.09 14.63 -10.49
C ARG A 710 12.83 15.61 -11.38
N LEU A 711 14.14 15.75 -11.18
CA LEU A 711 14.97 16.55 -12.08
C LEU A 711 15.65 15.62 -13.08
N ILE A 712 15.55 15.94 -14.37
CA ILE A 712 16.26 15.24 -15.44
C ILE A 712 17.09 16.22 -16.26
N SER A 713 18.09 15.70 -16.97
CA SER A 713 18.78 16.43 -18.03
C SER A 713 18.74 15.65 -19.34
N ILE A 714 18.82 16.38 -20.46
CA ILE A 714 18.84 15.83 -21.81
C ILE A 714 20.02 16.46 -22.55
N ALA A 715 20.92 15.64 -23.07
CA ALA A 715 22.05 16.09 -23.87
C ALA A 715 21.61 16.55 -25.26
N ASP A 716 22.25 17.58 -25.79
CA ASP A 716 22.16 17.96 -27.21
C ASP A 716 22.74 16.84 -28.10
N GLY A 717 22.36 16.82 -29.37
CA GLY A 717 22.87 15.88 -30.36
C GLY A 717 21.96 14.68 -30.60
N THR A 718 22.27 13.89 -31.64
CA THR A 718 21.33 12.92 -32.23
C THR A 718 20.74 11.88 -31.27
N ALA A 719 21.50 11.45 -30.25
CA ALA A 719 21.05 10.45 -29.29
C ALA A 719 20.10 11.01 -28.23
N HIS A 720 20.17 12.32 -27.94
CA HIS A 720 19.42 13.00 -26.87
C HIS A 720 19.40 12.19 -25.56
N THR A 721 20.58 11.75 -25.10
CA THR A 721 20.68 10.91 -23.90
C THR A 721 20.14 11.65 -22.69
N ASP A 722 19.20 11.00 -21.99
CA ASP A 722 18.54 11.54 -20.82
C ASP A 722 19.09 10.94 -19.52
N VAL A 723 19.25 11.78 -18.49
CA VAL A 723 19.81 11.39 -17.19
C VAL A 723 18.89 11.87 -16.08
N ARG A 724 18.63 11.01 -15.10
CA ARG A 724 17.95 11.39 -13.85
C ARG A 724 18.94 12.07 -12.92
N GLU A 725 18.84 13.39 -12.80
CA GLU A 725 19.73 14.25 -12.01
C GLU A 725 19.30 14.30 -10.53
N ARG A 726 18.00 14.17 -10.25
CA ARG A 726 17.44 14.01 -8.89
C ARG A 726 16.28 13.02 -8.91
N THR A 727 16.05 12.32 -7.80
CA THR A 727 14.94 11.38 -7.61
C THR A 727 13.62 12.10 -7.33
N ASP A 728 12.55 11.31 -7.23
CA ASP A 728 11.18 11.80 -7.02
C ASP A 728 11.03 12.54 -5.71
N ARG A 729 10.30 13.65 -5.78
CA ARG A 729 9.84 14.44 -4.63
C ARG A 729 8.34 14.62 -4.74
N GLU A 730 7.66 14.59 -3.59
CA GLU A 730 6.23 14.87 -3.54
C GLU A 730 5.96 16.32 -3.96
N LEU A 731 4.87 16.55 -4.69
CA LEU A 731 4.47 17.89 -5.15
C LEU A 731 4.38 18.91 -4.00
N SER A 732 3.98 18.47 -2.80
CA SER A 732 3.90 19.31 -1.59
C SER A 732 5.25 19.85 -1.10
N GLN A 733 6.36 19.28 -1.57
CA GLN A 733 7.71 19.76 -1.26
C GLN A 733 8.15 20.94 -2.14
N TRP A 734 7.36 21.29 -3.17
CA TRP A 734 7.57 22.46 -3.99
C TRP A 734 6.78 23.64 -3.40
N GLY A 735 7.48 24.68 -2.94
CA GLY A 735 6.91 25.72 -2.07
C GLY A 735 5.67 26.43 -2.63
N SER A 736 5.75 26.91 -3.87
CA SER A 736 4.65 27.62 -4.56
C SER A 736 3.56 26.71 -5.13
N LEU A 737 3.81 25.40 -5.20
CA LEU A 737 2.83 24.39 -5.63
C LEU A 737 2.13 23.75 -4.42
N ASN A 738 2.50 24.11 -3.20
CA ASN A 738 1.87 23.60 -1.99
C ASN A 738 0.34 23.82 -2.03
N GLY A 739 -0.39 22.81 -1.56
CA GLY A 739 -1.86 22.75 -1.61
C GLY A 739 -2.44 22.29 -2.95
N LEU A 740 -1.63 22.11 -4.01
CA LEU A 740 -2.08 21.45 -5.23
C LEU A 740 -1.96 19.93 -5.09
N ASN A 741 -2.95 19.21 -5.60
CA ASN A 741 -2.93 17.75 -5.69
C ASN A 741 -2.28 17.26 -6.99
N ARG A 742 -2.20 18.13 -8.01
CA ARG A 742 -1.64 17.89 -9.34
C ARG A 742 -1.38 19.21 -10.05
N VAL A 743 -0.44 19.20 -10.98
CA VAL A 743 -0.19 20.22 -12.00
C VAL A 743 -0.44 19.59 -13.35
N ASP A 744 -1.34 20.18 -14.12
CA ASP A 744 -1.68 19.69 -15.45
C ASP A 744 -0.68 20.19 -16.48
N CYS A 745 -0.38 21.49 -16.48
CA CYS A 745 0.63 22.05 -17.36
C CYS A 745 1.18 23.38 -16.82
N PHE A 746 2.34 23.79 -17.34
CA PHE A 746 2.95 25.08 -17.11
C PHE A 746 2.92 25.91 -18.39
N LEU A 747 2.52 27.18 -18.28
CA LEU A 747 2.59 28.14 -19.38
C LEU A 747 3.54 29.28 -19.00
N PRO A 748 4.65 29.48 -19.72
CA PRO A 748 5.53 30.62 -19.48
C PRO A 748 4.78 31.94 -19.68
N VAL A 749 4.95 32.87 -18.74
CA VAL A 749 4.50 34.25 -18.91
C VAL A 749 5.43 34.94 -19.92
N PRO A 750 4.97 35.31 -21.12
CA PRO A 750 5.85 35.61 -22.27
C PRO A 750 6.95 36.64 -21.99
N ASP A 751 6.59 37.75 -21.35
CA ASP A 751 7.45 38.90 -21.08
C ASP A 751 8.09 38.85 -19.68
N CYS A 752 7.94 37.75 -18.95
CA CYS A 752 8.50 37.54 -17.61
C CYS A 752 9.43 36.31 -17.56
N GLN A 753 10.09 35.96 -18.66
CA GLN A 753 11.12 34.91 -18.69
C GLN A 753 12.51 35.51 -18.44
N ARG A 754 13.19 35.04 -17.40
CA ARG A 754 14.52 35.51 -16.91
C ARG A 754 14.64 37.03 -16.68
N VAL A 755 13.52 37.70 -16.42
CA VAL A 755 13.50 39.12 -16.06
C VAL A 755 13.99 39.28 -14.62
N GLY A 756 15.06 40.03 -14.43
CA GLY A 756 15.68 40.20 -13.11
C GLY A 756 16.23 38.91 -12.51
N GLY A 757 16.59 37.92 -13.34
CA GLY A 757 17.06 36.60 -12.88
C GLY A 757 15.95 35.70 -12.35
N SER A 758 14.71 35.90 -12.80
CA SER A 758 13.58 35.04 -12.46
C SER A 758 12.66 34.83 -13.65
N SER A 759 11.99 33.68 -13.68
CA SER A 759 11.00 33.33 -14.71
C SER A 759 9.65 33.05 -14.08
N GLU A 760 8.59 33.59 -14.66
CA GLU A 760 7.23 33.39 -14.16
C GLU A 760 6.40 32.46 -15.04
N TYR A 761 5.54 31.68 -14.39
CA TYR A 761 4.71 30.67 -15.02
C TYR A 761 3.28 30.75 -14.50
N TRP A 762 2.31 30.58 -15.39
CA TRP A 762 0.97 30.14 -14.98
C TRP A 762 0.99 28.62 -14.82
N VAL A 763 0.47 28.16 -13.68
CA VAL A 763 0.38 26.75 -13.32
C VAL A 763 -1.09 26.37 -13.34
N PHE A 764 -1.46 25.46 -14.23
CA PHE A 764 -2.84 24.98 -14.36
C PHE A 764 -3.06 23.71 -13.53
N SER A 765 -4.19 23.65 -12.83
CA SER A 765 -4.60 22.52 -11.97
C SER A 765 -6.13 22.42 -11.92
N GLY A 766 -6.67 21.46 -12.65
CA GLY A 766 -8.10 21.24 -12.84
C GLY A 766 -8.76 22.43 -13.54
N GLN A 767 -9.68 23.08 -12.84
CA GLN A 767 -10.41 24.26 -13.32
C GLN A 767 -9.80 25.56 -12.77
N ASN A 768 -8.62 25.49 -12.15
CA ASN A 768 -7.95 26.63 -11.55
C ASN A 768 -6.56 26.82 -12.15
N TYR A 769 -6.04 28.03 -12.02
CA TYR A 769 -4.64 28.35 -12.28
C TYR A 769 -4.10 29.30 -11.22
N ARG A 770 -2.78 29.25 -11.00
CA ARG A 770 -2.04 30.20 -10.16
C ARG A 770 -0.83 30.73 -10.92
N ARG A 771 -0.14 31.73 -10.36
CA ARG A 771 1.08 32.29 -10.95
C ARG A 771 2.24 32.09 -9.98
N ILE A 772 3.34 31.53 -10.46
CA ILE A 772 4.56 31.29 -9.69
C ILE A 772 5.75 31.99 -10.35
N SER A 773 6.82 32.19 -9.58
CA SER A 773 8.10 32.72 -10.04
C SER A 773 9.21 31.80 -9.55
N ILE A 774 10.15 31.49 -10.43
CA ILE A 774 11.33 30.64 -10.16
C ILE A 774 12.57 31.47 -10.45
N ALA A 775 13.45 31.61 -9.46
CA ALA A 775 14.69 32.36 -9.63
C ALA A 775 15.81 31.49 -10.21
N ASP A 776 16.70 32.12 -10.99
CA ASP A 776 17.96 31.55 -11.44
C ASP A 776 18.89 31.27 -10.24
N GLY A 777 19.88 30.40 -10.42
CA GLY A 777 20.91 30.10 -9.41
C GLY A 777 20.63 28.86 -8.58
N SER A 778 21.54 28.54 -7.64
CA SER A 778 21.50 27.27 -6.91
C SER A 778 20.18 27.07 -6.16
N GLY A 779 19.57 25.90 -6.35
CA GLY A 779 18.33 25.51 -5.66
C GLY A 779 17.04 26.03 -6.28
N HIS A 780 17.12 26.97 -7.24
CA HIS A 780 15.97 27.54 -7.98
C HIS A 780 14.80 27.91 -7.06
N PRO A 781 15.00 28.83 -6.09
CA PRO A 781 13.97 29.16 -5.13
C PRO A 781 12.74 29.69 -5.85
N ASP A 782 11.59 29.21 -5.42
CA ASP A 782 10.31 29.49 -6.05
C ASP A 782 9.38 30.23 -5.08
N ARG A 783 8.44 31.01 -5.64
CA ARG A 783 7.46 31.76 -4.85
C ARG A 783 6.11 31.83 -5.57
N LEU A 784 5.05 31.86 -4.78
CA LEU A 784 3.71 32.14 -5.27
C LEU A 784 3.59 33.65 -5.56
N VAL A 785 3.37 34.01 -6.83
CA VAL A 785 3.15 35.40 -7.29
C VAL A 785 1.69 35.78 -7.10
N SER A 786 0.77 34.86 -7.42
CA SER A 786 -0.66 35.03 -7.12
C SER A 786 -1.33 33.68 -6.92
N GLY A 787 -2.25 33.60 -5.96
CA GLY A 787 -3.02 32.38 -5.63
C GLY A 787 -4.01 31.93 -6.70
N ASP A 788 -4.76 30.88 -6.37
CA ASP A 788 -5.66 30.19 -7.29
C ASP A 788 -6.79 31.08 -7.81
N ARG A 789 -7.04 31.00 -9.13
CA ARG A 789 -8.13 31.66 -9.85
C ARG A 789 -8.79 30.68 -10.80
N SER A 790 -10.08 30.85 -11.09
CA SER A 790 -10.78 29.99 -12.06
C SER A 790 -10.24 30.20 -13.46
N CYS A 791 -10.08 29.12 -14.22
CA CYS A 791 -9.77 29.15 -15.66
C CYS A 791 -10.85 29.87 -16.49
N ASP A 792 -12.06 30.06 -15.96
CA ASP A 792 -13.09 30.89 -16.62
C ASP A 792 -12.63 32.36 -16.79
N ALA A 793 -11.57 32.79 -16.10
CA ALA A 793 -10.95 34.11 -16.29
C ALA A 793 -10.16 34.23 -17.60
N TRP A 794 -9.88 33.12 -18.29
CA TRP A 794 -9.22 33.10 -19.59
C TRP A 794 -10.27 33.12 -20.70
N ALA A 795 -10.35 34.24 -21.43
CA ALA A 795 -11.31 34.41 -22.53
C ALA A 795 -11.04 33.44 -23.70
N SER A 796 -9.81 32.95 -23.81
CA SER A 796 -9.38 32.01 -24.84
C SER A 796 -9.70 30.55 -24.50
N LEU A 797 -9.84 30.20 -23.21
CA LEU A 797 -10.11 28.84 -22.73
C LEU A 797 -11.61 28.59 -22.50
N SER A 798 -12.38 29.64 -22.23
CA SER A 798 -13.84 29.59 -22.00
C SER A 798 -14.66 29.19 -23.22
#